data_AF-A0A7V4MFA7-F1
#
_entry.id   AF-A0A7V4MFA7-F1
#
_cell.length_a   1.000
_cell.length_b   1.000
_cell.length_c   1.000
_cell.angle_alpha   90.00
_cell.angle_beta   90.00
_cell.angle_gamma   90.00
#
_symmetry.space_group_name_H-M   'P 1'
#
loop_
_entity.id
_entity.type
_entity.pdbx_description
1 polymer ?
#
loop_
_entity_poly.entity_id
_entity_poly.type
_entity_poly.pdbx_seq_one_letter_code
_entity_poly.pdbx_strand_id
1 'polypeptide(L)'
;MISPAISQIQADGPANRRLPLPPPTLAVKELRLAERGPHHAKYERVIEEVGPNGEVRQRVEPGYVELASGLHYWEDGQWKPTEETIEVFAGGAIARKGPHKVIFAHNLATIGAIDLETPDGLRLRSHVLGLVYQDAATGRSVVVAEVKEATGEVLPPNQVIYRDAFQGVRADVRYTYTRAGFEQDIILREKLPHPPEAYGLDSRTTRLVVLTEFEQPPAPVVRALPTADGADVAVRFGQMEIGRGKAFDVQPGVGPQRRDIPVNKRWVEQDGRKLLLEEVPLPAVREQLDKLPEQSAVAPAQRTWTAGLMVPARPRPLGADERRPLQTASVSRPEPGFVLDYVLLNAHVTNYTFQGDTTYHISGVVNLYGSTTLEGGAVLKFNPASPSGLRQQGGAITTLTGPYRPVVFTSRDDNAVGETIPGSSGNPVRRTDDNYFLRLHGVNASLAHLRFLYDSCPLTVHYGNVALTDVQILHSRWPVYLHYGATVSLDNFLAYDCPGEVFWLAGSSTTRVAQATLHQSGPLWYRDGHSVLTLTNALLVNLGPVSTAGLTTNAVVITNGANVFQTALGGLHYLPTNSPYRDIGTTSLPAAVLDLLARTTTDAPVVFTNGTLTQPTNFPVRIARDTHAPDLGYHYAPLDYIFGGCSFQTNATFNAGVAVGWFRTSSGWYHAGQGIHLADRQILTFAGTAEAPNWWVRANTVQERDRTGGYGPGGITGWASQWEQNIAKSPEVHATFLKCSMLANDCNHFRDDWGYLIVRASHSEFWGAGAGGYLTSYYLTNCLIVRVHAGINEGFPGNAFIWRNVTMLGGNLGVEPSYVPIPLSIQDSVFDGTVIYSGGDPTNRSHAHNAYLANASQLDPAGPGNVTVTNFHWQTG
;
A
#
# COMPACT_ATOMS: atom_id res chain seq x y z
N MET A 1 -37.27 -69.30 31.54
CA MET A 1 -38.30 -68.48 32.24
C MET A 1 -37.89 -68.39 33.70
N ILE A 2 -38.18 -67.26 34.36
CA ILE A 2 -37.93 -66.90 35.78
C ILE A 2 -36.79 -65.87 35.96
N SER A 3 -37.20 -64.67 36.43
CA SER A 3 -36.39 -63.68 37.17
C SER A 3 -36.42 -64.07 38.66
N PRO A 4 -35.42 -63.74 39.53
CA PRO A 4 -35.41 -62.42 40.20
C PRO A 4 -34.02 -61.84 40.55
N ALA A 5 -34.07 -60.59 41.02
CA ALA A 5 -33.01 -59.64 41.39
C ALA A 5 -32.05 -60.05 42.53
N ILE A 6 -30.83 -59.47 42.57
CA ILE A 6 -30.07 -59.17 43.80
C ILE A 6 -29.28 -57.84 43.68
N SER A 7 -29.62 -56.95 44.60
CA SER A 7 -28.98 -55.80 45.28
C SER A 7 -27.72 -55.06 44.78
N GLN A 8 -27.86 -53.74 44.92
CA GLN A 8 -26.88 -52.67 45.17
C GLN A 8 -25.60 -53.06 45.93
N ILE A 9 -24.49 -52.43 45.53
CA ILE A 9 -23.47 -51.90 46.44
C ILE A 9 -23.23 -50.44 46.05
N GLN A 10 -23.61 -49.52 46.96
CA GLN A 10 -23.14 -48.14 46.97
C GLN A 10 -21.65 -48.11 47.35
N ALA A 11 -20.86 -47.38 46.59
CA ALA A 11 -19.60 -46.80 47.05
C ALA A 11 -19.69 -45.29 46.82
N ASP A 12 -19.84 -44.54 47.90
CA ASP A 12 -19.74 -43.08 47.91
C ASP A 12 -18.31 -42.65 47.57
N GLY A 13 -18.17 -41.78 46.58
CA GLY A 13 -16.93 -41.10 46.18
C GLY A 13 -17.28 -39.86 45.32
N PRO A 14 -16.50 -38.76 45.38
CA PRO A 14 -16.97 -37.45 44.96
C PRO A 14 -17.22 -37.40 43.45
N ALA A 15 -18.49 -37.31 43.09
CA ALA A 15 -18.95 -37.01 41.74
C ALA A 15 -18.64 -35.54 41.42
N ASN A 16 -17.54 -35.30 40.70
CA ASN A 16 -17.41 -34.20 39.72
C ASN A 16 -16.02 -34.18 39.04
N ARG A 17 -15.50 -35.33 38.59
CA ARG A 17 -14.56 -35.31 37.46
C ARG A 17 -15.37 -35.28 36.18
N ARG A 18 -15.73 -34.07 35.71
CA ARG A 18 -16.09 -33.89 34.30
C ARG A 18 -14.92 -34.45 33.49
N LEU A 19 -15.19 -35.45 32.64
CA LEU A 19 -14.26 -35.89 31.62
C LEU A 19 -13.80 -34.66 30.81
N PRO A 20 -12.56 -34.62 30.29
CA PRO A 20 -12.13 -33.53 29.42
C PRO A 20 -13.13 -33.41 28.27
N LEU A 21 -13.85 -32.31 28.21
CA LEU A 21 -14.73 -32.03 27.09
C LEU A 21 -13.82 -31.86 25.86
N PRO A 22 -14.22 -32.38 24.69
CA PRO A 22 -13.41 -32.26 23.48
C PRO A 22 -13.11 -30.78 23.19
N PRO A 23 -11.92 -30.47 22.63
CA PRO A 23 -11.56 -29.11 22.30
C PRO A 23 -12.61 -28.54 21.32
N PRO A 24 -12.97 -27.25 21.47
CA PRO A 24 -13.99 -26.64 20.66
C PRO A 24 -13.55 -26.59 19.19
N THR A 25 -14.48 -26.87 18.30
CA THR A 25 -14.27 -26.75 16.85
C THR A 25 -14.61 -25.32 16.42
N LEU A 26 -13.64 -24.60 15.87
CA LEU A 26 -13.86 -23.37 15.11
C LEU A 26 -14.68 -23.73 13.87
N ALA A 27 -15.97 -23.37 13.87
CA ALA A 27 -16.93 -23.93 12.92
C ALA A 27 -17.00 -23.12 11.61
N VAL A 28 -16.92 -21.79 11.66
CA VAL A 28 -17.04 -20.94 10.46
C VAL A 28 -16.24 -19.64 10.63
N LYS A 29 -15.45 -19.28 9.60
CA LYS A 29 -14.88 -17.93 9.43
C LYS A 29 -15.56 -17.29 8.23
N GLU A 30 -16.51 -16.39 8.47
CA GLU A 30 -17.15 -15.63 7.40
C GLU A 30 -16.67 -14.18 7.42
N LEU A 31 -16.29 -13.66 6.24
CA LEU A 31 -16.03 -12.25 6.07
C LEU A 31 -17.36 -11.53 5.81
N ARG A 32 -17.66 -10.56 6.67
CA ARG A 32 -18.85 -9.73 6.60
C ARG A 32 -18.46 -8.30 6.22
N LEU A 33 -19.19 -7.71 5.29
CA LEU A 33 -19.10 -6.27 5.02
C LEU A 33 -19.64 -5.49 6.23
N ALA A 34 -18.78 -4.71 6.87
CA ALA A 34 -19.11 -3.91 8.05
C ALA A 34 -19.46 -2.46 7.70
N GLU A 35 -18.75 -1.88 6.72
CA GLU A 35 -18.89 -0.46 6.37
C GLU A 35 -18.61 -0.24 4.89
N ARG A 36 -19.32 0.72 4.28
CA ARG A 36 -18.98 1.30 2.97
C ARG A 36 -18.79 2.80 3.09
N GLY A 37 -17.79 3.31 2.37
CA GLY A 37 -17.61 4.73 2.11
C GLY A 37 -17.34 4.99 0.62
N PRO A 38 -17.11 6.25 0.21
CA PRO A 38 -16.96 6.61 -1.20
C PRO A 38 -15.80 5.90 -1.91
N HIS A 39 -14.77 5.49 -1.15
CA HIS A 39 -13.53 4.92 -1.69
C HIS A 39 -13.16 3.58 -1.05
N HIS A 40 -13.94 3.10 -0.08
CA HIS A 40 -13.58 1.91 0.70
C HIS A 40 -14.78 1.03 1.05
N ALA A 41 -14.48 -0.23 1.31
CA ALA A 41 -15.32 -1.18 2.04
C ALA A 41 -14.50 -1.81 3.16
N LYS A 42 -15.03 -1.87 4.39
CA LYS A 42 -14.39 -2.55 5.51
C LYS A 42 -15.02 -3.92 5.71
N TYR A 43 -14.19 -4.94 5.79
CA TYR A 43 -14.59 -6.31 6.06
C TYR A 43 -14.13 -6.74 7.43
N GLU A 44 -15.02 -7.38 8.17
CA GLU A 44 -14.76 -7.98 9.47
C GLU A 44 -14.90 -9.50 9.35
N ARG A 45 -14.13 -10.24 10.13
CA ARG A 45 -14.26 -11.69 10.25
C ARG A 45 -15.16 -12.01 11.42
N VAL A 46 -16.23 -12.75 11.17
CA VAL A 46 -17.05 -13.37 12.22
C VAL A 46 -16.54 -14.79 12.43
N ILE A 47 -16.20 -15.10 13.67
CA ILE A 47 -15.70 -16.40 14.11
C ILE A 47 -16.73 -17.00 15.05
N GLU A 48 -17.27 -18.16 14.68
CA GLU A 48 -18.11 -18.97 15.57
C GLU A 48 -17.26 -20.03 16.28
N GLU A 49 -17.24 -19.92 17.60
CA GLU A 49 -16.56 -20.84 18.52
C GLU A 49 -17.61 -21.65 19.27
N VAL A 50 -17.62 -22.97 19.04
CA VAL A 50 -18.50 -23.89 19.78
C VAL A 50 -17.76 -24.36 21.02
N GLY A 51 -18.04 -23.76 22.18
CA GLY A 51 -17.44 -24.11 23.45
C GLY A 51 -17.62 -25.58 23.83
N PRO A 52 -16.83 -26.11 24.78
CA PRO A 52 -16.83 -27.52 25.13
C PRO A 52 -18.17 -28.04 25.68
N ASN A 53 -19.06 -27.15 26.13
CA ASN A 53 -20.43 -27.42 26.58
C ASN A 53 -21.48 -27.34 25.44
N GLY A 54 -21.07 -27.08 24.19
CA GLY A 54 -21.95 -26.87 23.06
C GLY A 54 -22.48 -25.44 22.90
N GLU A 55 -22.04 -24.49 23.72
CA GLU A 55 -22.41 -23.06 23.56
C GLU A 55 -21.71 -22.46 22.35
N VAL A 56 -22.44 -21.77 21.48
CA VAL A 56 -21.85 -21.03 20.35
C VAL A 56 -21.56 -19.60 20.79
N ARG A 57 -20.31 -19.17 20.71
CA ARG A 57 -19.87 -17.78 20.88
C ARG A 57 -19.47 -17.20 19.54
N GLN A 58 -19.94 -16.00 19.23
CA GLN A 58 -19.48 -15.24 18.06
C GLN A 58 -18.44 -14.21 18.50
N ARG A 59 -17.27 -14.25 17.88
CA ARG A 59 -16.21 -13.24 18.02
C ARG A 59 -16.01 -12.55 16.68
N VAL A 60 -15.90 -11.22 16.71
CA VAL A 60 -15.61 -10.43 15.52
C VAL A 60 -14.16 -9.98 15.58
N GLU A 61 -13.40 -10.21 14.51
CA GLU A 61 -12.03 -9.73 14.33
C GLU A 61 -11.96 -8.77 13.12
N PRO A 62 -11.00 -7.83 13.10
CA PRO A 62 -10.70 -7.07 11.90
C PRO A 62 -10.31 -8.01 10.74
N GLY A 63 -10.93 -7.82 9.57
CA GLY A 63 -10.56 -8.49 8.33
C GLY A 63 -9.59 -7.64 7.52
N TYR A 64 -10.08 -7.03 6.44
CA TYR A 64 -9.29 -6.15 5.57
C TYR A 64 -10.11 -4.92 5.14
N VAL A 65 -9.43 -3.92 4.60
CA VAL A 65 -10.06 -2.75 3.98
C VAL A 65 -9.86 -2.83 2.46
N GLU A 66 -10.94 -2.96 1.70
CA GLU A 66 -10.89 -2.74 0.25
C GLU A 66 -10.78 -1.23 -0.02
N LEU A 67 -9.87 -0.84 -0.91
CA LEU A 67 -9.62 0.56 -1.25
C LEU A 67 -9.47 0.75 -2.77
N ALA A 68 -10.26 1.66 -3.33
CA ALA A 68 -10.13 2.16 -4.70
C ALA A 68 -10.79 3.55 -4.82
N SER A 69 -10.26 4.43 -5.65
CA SER A 69 -10.94 5.71 -5.93
C SER A 69 -12.32 5.46 -6.53
N GLY A 70 -13.34 6.07 -5.93
CA GLY A 70 -14.74 6.04 -6.35
C GLY A 70 -15.43 4.67 -6.30
N LEU A 71 -15.03 3.79 -5.38
CA LEU A 71 -15.60 2.46 -5.19
C LEU A 71 -17.15 2.46 -5.04
N HIS A 72 -17.70 3.48 -4.41
CA HIS A 72 -19.14 3.62 -4.19
C HIS A 72 -19.65 5.02 -4.54
N TYR A 73 -20.95 5.14 -4.81
CA TYR A 73 -21.67 6.39 -4.94
C TYR A 73 -22.86 6.46 -3.98
N TRP A 74 -23.29 7.67 -3.64
CA TRP A 74 -24.38 7.90 -2.70
C TRP A 74 -25.71 8.06 -3.45
N GLU A 75 -26.67 7.18 -3.15
CA GLU A 75 -28.02 7.22 -3.71
C GLU A 75 -29.02 6.64 -2.70
N ASP A 76 -30.20 7.24 -2.58
CA ASP A 76 -31.27 6.80 -1.68
C ASP A 76 -30.85 6.61 -0.20
N GLY A 77 -29.92 7.45 0.29
CA GLY A 77 -29.45 7.39 1.67
C GLY A 77 -28.47 6.24 1.97
N GLN A 78 -27.90 5.60 0.94
CA GLN A 78 -26.96 4.49 1.09
C GLN A 78 -25.82 4.53 0.06
N TRP A 79 -24.68 3.93 0.43
CA TRP A 79 -23.56 3.71 -0.48
C TRP A 79 -23.80 2.48 -1.37
N LYS A 80 -23.94 2.71 -2.67
CA LYS A 80 -24.10 1.67 -3.70
C LYS A 80 -22.78 1.48 -4.46
N PRO A 81 -22.41 0.26 -4.88
CA PRO A 81 -21.22 0.02 -5.70
C PRO A 81 -21.29 0.77 -7.02
N THR A 82 -20.20 1.42 -7.42
CA THR A 82 -20.12 2.13 -8.71
C THR A 82 -20.22 1.16 -9.89
N GLU A 83 -21.05 1.50 -10.86
CA GLU A 83 -21.12 0.88 -12.17
C GLU A 83 -20.49 1.83 -13.20
N GLU A 84 -19.40 1.40 -13.84
CA GLU A 84 -18.77 2.14 -14.95
C GLU A 84 -19.57 1.92 -16.24
N THR A 85 -20.83 2.37 -16.26
CA THR A 85 -21.74 2.20 -17.40
C THR A 85 -22.25 3.53 -17.91
N ILE A 86 -22.27 3.68 -19.23
CA ILE A 86 -22.88 4.80 -19.95
C ILE A 86 -24.17 4.30 -20.59
N GLU A 87 -25.29 4.90 -20.18
CA GLU A 87 -26.63 4.56 -20.64
C GLU A 87 -27.13 5.62 -21.63
N VAL A 88 -27.77 5.20 -22.72
CA VAL A 88 -28.43 6.14 -23.65
C VAL A 88 -29.75 6.63 -23.05
N PHE A 89 -30.08 7.90 -23.26
CA PHE A 89 -31.36 8.49 -22.83
C PHE A 89 -31.80 9.57 -23.81
N ALA A 90 -33.03 10.08 -23.69
CA ALA A 90 -33.57 11.03 -24.66
C ALA A 90 -32.66 12.25 -24.92
N GLY A 91 -31.88 12.73 -23.95
CA GLY A 91 -30.99 13.88 -24.10
C GLY A 91 -29.54 13.56 -24.52
N GLY A 92 -29.25 12.31 -24.88
CA GLY A 92 -27.90 11.87 -25.28
C GLY A 92 -27.50 10.56 -24.60
N ALA A 93 -26.41 10.59 -23.83
CA ALA A 93 -25.96 9.48 -23.00
C ALA A 93 -25.55 9.98 -21.62
N ILE A 94 -25.61 9.11 -20.61
CA ILE A 94 -25.38 9.47 -19.22
C ILE A 94 -24.63 8.37 -18.47
N ALA A 95 -23.60 8.75 -17.73
CA ALA A 95 -23.04 7.97 -16.63
C ALA A 95 -23.58 8.55 -15.32
N ARG A 96 -24.32 7.76 -14.55
CA ARG A 96 -25.00 8.25 -13.31
C ARG A 96 -24.82 7.35 -12.09
N LYS A 97 -24.29 6.14 -12.27
CA LYS A 97 -24.13 5.14 -11.21
C LYS A 97 -22.71 5.13 -10.66
N GLY A 98 -22.19 6.31 -10.37
CA GLY A 98 -20.86 6.49 -9.80
C GLY A 98 -20.73 7.86 -9.13
N PRO A 99 -19.58 8.14 -8.50
CA PRO A 99 -19.43 9.29 -7.60
C PRO A 99 -19.54 10.62 -8.35
N HIS A 100 -19.00 10.71 -9.56
CA HIS A 100 -19.29 11.82 -10.48
C HIS A 100 -20.25 11.33 -11.56
N LYS A 101 -21.08 12.24 -12.06
CA LYS A 101 -22.07 11.95 -13.11
C LYS A 101 -21.73 12.76 -14.35
N VAL A 102 -21.94 12.20 -15.53
CA VAL A 102 -21.60 12.86 -16.79
C VAL A 102 -22.73 12.68 -17.79
N ILE A 103 -23.18 13.78 -18.39
CA ILE A 103 -24.06 13.77 -19.56
C ILE A 103 -23.22 14.10 -20.79
N PHE A 104 -23.43 13.32 -21.85
CA PHE A 104 -22.83 13.47 -23.16
C PHE A 104 -23.91 13.90 -24.15
N ALA A 105 -23.73 15.06 -24.77
CA ALA A 105 -24.64 15.55 -25.80
C ALA A 105 -24.59 14.68 -27.05
N HIS A 106 -25.70 14.67 -27.81
CA HIS A 106 -25.79 13.97 -29.09
C HIS A 106 -24.72 14.45 -30.08
N ASN A 107 -24.41 15.74 -30.07
CA ASN A 107 -23.49 16.41 -30.96
C ASN A 107 -22.34 17.04 -30.16
N LEU A 108 -21.10 16.86 -30.61
CA LEU A 108 -19.95 17.45 -29.96
C LEU A 108 -19.89 18.98 -30.14
N ALA A 109 -20.39 19.50 -31.27
CA ALA A 109 -20.39 20.92 -31.61
C ALA A 109 -21.50 21.72 -30.90
N THR A 110 -21.71 21.43 -29.62
CA THR A 110 -22.73 22.04 -28.77
C THR A 110 -22.10 22.67 -27.53
N ILE A 111 -22.55 23.86 -27.12
CA ILE A 111 -22.10 24.51 -25.89
C ILE A 111 -22.42 23.63 -24.66
N GLY A 112 -21.39 23.27 -23.90
CA GLY A 112 -21.50 22.35 -22.78
C GLY A 112 -21.91 20.94 -23.22
N ALA A 113 -21.36 20.46 -24.35
CA ALA A 113 -21.56 19.11 -24.86
C ALA A 113 -21.25 18.03 -23.82
N ILE A 114 -20.33 18.33 -22.89
CA ILE A 114 -20.06 17.53 -21.70
C ILE A 114 -20.55 18.30 -20.48
N ASP A 115 -21.39 17.64 -19.67
CA ASP A 115 -21.95 18.20 -18.45
C ASP A 115 -21.69 17.25 -17.29
N LEU A 116 -20.67 17.57 -16.49
CA LEU A 116 -20.18 16.76 -15.40
C LEU A 116 -20.62 17.33 -14.06
N GLU A 117 -21.16 16.48 -13.19
CA GLU A 117 -21.39 16.75 -11.77
C GLU A 117 -20.30 16.04 -10.96
N THR A 118 -19.52 16.80 -10.18
CA THR A 118 -18.47 16.27 -9.30
C THR A 118 -19.09 15.54 -8.09
N PRO A 119 -18.31 14.73 -7.34
CA PRO A 119 -18.84 14.02 -6.18
C PRO A 119 -19.39 14.93 -5.05
N ASP A 120 -18.91 16.17 -4.98
CA ASP A 120 -19.40 17.22 -4.08
C ASP A 120 -20.49 18.11 -4.68
N GLY A 121 -21.05 17.74 -5.84
CA GLY A 121 -22.21 18.41 -6.46
C GLY A 121 -21.88 19.67 -7.25
N LEU A 122 -20.62 19.93 -7.56
CA LEU A 122 -20.25 21.03 -8.45
C LEU A 122 -20.49 20.65 -9.90
N ARG A 123 -20.94 21.60 -10.73
CA ARG A 123 -21.24 21.35 -12.14
C ARG A 123 -20.19 21.96 -13.06
N LEU A 124 -19.61 21.14 -13.93
CA LEU A 124 -18.63 21.50 -14.94
C LEU A 124 -19.22 21.23 -16.32
N ARG A 125 -19.59 22.29 -17.03
CA ARG A 125 -20.03 22.21 -18.42
C ARG A 125 -18.89 22.61 -19.34
N SER A 126 -18.48 21.73 -20.25
CA SER A 126 -17.34 21.96 -21.13
C SER A 126 -17.59 21.52 -22.57
N HIS A 127 -16.81 22.09 -23.49
CA HIS A 127 -16.78 21.72 -24.89
C HIS A 127 -15.38 21.96 -25.48
N VAL A 128 -14.91 21.02 -26.31
CA VAL A 128 -13.66 21.17 -27.06
C VAL A 128 -13.88 22.20 -28.19
N LEU A 129 -12.88 23.04 -28.43
CA LEU A 129 -12.93 24.09 -29.46
C LEU A 129 -12.16 23.71 -30.72
N GLY A 130 -10.96 23.15 -30.58
CA GLY A 130 -10.07 22.98 -31.72
C GLY A 130 -8.62 22.69 -31.34
N LEU A 131 -7.80 22.60 -32.39
CA LEU A 131 -6.34 22.46 -32.34
C LEU A 131 -5.68 23.75 -32.81
N VAL A 132 -4.66 24.20 -32.07
CA VAL A 132 -3.93 25.44 -32.33
C VAL A 132 -2.43 25.17 -32.33
N TYR A 133 -1.71 25.78 -33.26
CA TYR A 133 -0.27 25.96 -33.12
C TYR A 133 0.03 27.25 -32.38
N GLN A 134 0.82 27.16 -31.31
CA GLN A 134 1.33 28.32 -30.58
C GLN A 134 2.86 28.32 -30.59
N ASP A 135 3.45 29.33 -31.21
CA ASP A 135 4.89 29.53 -31.22
C ASP A 135 5.32 30.23 -29.92
N ALA A 136 6.03 29.49 -29.07
CA ALA A 136 6.47 29.98 -27.77
C ALA A 136 7.53 31.10 -27.85
N ALA A 137 8.26 31.21 -28.97
CA ALA A 137 9.29 32.25 -29.13
C ALA A 137 8.71 33.59 -29.58
N THR A 138 7.69 33.57 -30.45
CA THR A 138 7.07 34.78 -31.00
C THR A 138 5.77 35.16 -30.31
N GLY A 139 5.17 34.24 -29.55
CA GLY A 139 3.84 34.40 -28.95
C GLY A 139 2.71 34.36 -29.98
N ARG A 140 2.98 34.02 -31.25
CA ARG A 140 1.99 33.94 -32.32
C ARG A 140 1.25 32.63 -32.28
N SER A 141 0.00 32.63 -32.75
CA SER A 141 -0.75 31.39 -32.91
C SER A 141 -1.71 31.40 -34.10
N VAL A 142 -2.08 30.18 -34.52
CA VAL A 142 -3.00 29.90 -35.64
C VAL A 142 -3.85 28.68 -35.30
N VAL A 143 -5.14 28.73 -35.67
CA VAL A 143 -6.05 27.58 -35.59
C VAL A 143 -5.75 26.63 -36.74
N VAL A 144 -5.52 25.36 -36.40
CA VAL A 144 -5.17 24.30 -37.37
C VAL A 144 -6.37 23.41 -37.67
N ALA A 145 -7.25 23.23 -36.68
CA ALA A 145 -8.50 22.51 -36.84
C ALA A 145 -9.56 23.03 -35.85
N GLU A 146 -10.82 23.07 -36.28
CA GLU A 146 -11.96 23.49 -35.45
C GLU A 146 -12.93 22.33 -35.26
N VAL A 147 -13.57 22.24 -34.10
CA VAL A 147 -14.62 21.24 -33.88
C VAL A 147 -15.77 21.48 -34.86
N LYS A 148 -16.22 20.39 -35.48
CA LYS A 148 -17.40 20.37 -36.36
C LYS A 148 -18.48 19.45 -35.78
N GLU A 149 -19.65 19.50 -36.39
CA GLU A 149 -20.78 18.62 -36.06
C GLU A 149 -20.33 17.15 -36.13
N ALA A 150 -20.49 16.44 -35.01
CA ALA A 150 -20.12 15.03 -34.91
C ALA A 150 -21.07 14.35 -33.92
N THR A 151 -21.73 13.28 -34.37
CA THR A 151 -22.67 12.51 -33.55
C THR A 151 -21.91 11.54 -32.65
N GLY A 152 -22.27 11.53 -31.37
CA GLY A 152 -21.69 10.61 -30.39
C GLY A 152 -22.18 9.17 -30.56
N GLU A 153 -21.27 8.23 -30.36
CA GLU A 153 -21.54 6.79 -30.28
C GLU A 153 -21.10 6.27 -28.90
N VAL A 154 -21.99 5.55 -28.21
CA VAL A 154 -21.59 4.82 -26.99
C VAL A 154 -20.83 3.57 -27.40
N LEU A 155 -19.60 3.43 -26.90
CA LEU A 155 -18.81 2.20 -26.92
C LEU A 155 -18.93 1.55 -25.54
N PRO A 156 -19.78 0.52 -25.35
CA PRO A 156 -20.00 -0.06 -24.04
C PRO A 156 -18.73 -0.69 -23.45
N PRO A 157 -18.58 -0.69 -22.11
CA PRO A 157 -19.57 -0.19 -21.16
C PRO A 157 -19.46 1.32 -20.89
N ASN A 158 -18.30 1.95 -21.13
CA ASN A 158 -17.94 3.20 -20.45
C ASN A 158 -17.27 4.28 -21.31
N GLN A 159 -17.40 4.20 -22.63
CA GLN A 159 -16.82 5.21 -23.52
C GLN A 159 -17.87 5.84 -24.45
N VAL A 160 -17.65 7.10 -24.81
CA VAL A 160 -18.35 7.78 -25.90
C VAL A 160 -17.31 8.27 -26.91
N ILE A 161 -17.52 7.99 -28.19
CA ILE A 161 -16.66 8.49 -29.27
C ILE A 161 -17.44 9.38 -30.22
N TYR A 162 -16.84 10.52 -30.58
CA TYR A 162 -17.27 11.42 -31.63
C TYR A 162 -16.25 11.30 -32.76
N ARG A 163 -16.64 10.63 -33.85
CA ARG A 163 -15.73 10.30 -34.95
C ARG A 163 -15.60 11.47 -35.91
N ASP A 164 -14.39 11.65 -36.44
CA ASP A 164 -14.09 12.73 -37.40
C ASP A 164 -14.69 14.07 -36.92
N ALA A 165 -14.30 14.48 -35.71
CA ALA A 165 -14.90 15.57 -34.95
C ALA A 165 -14.35 16.95 -35.32
N PHE A 166 -13.38 17.02 -36.23
CA PHE A 166 -12.68 18.25 -36.58
C PHE A 166 -12.77 18.57 -38.08
N GLN A 167 -12.88 19.85 -38.39
CA GLN A 167 -12.65 20.40 -39.72
C GLN A 167 -11.17 20.75 -39.86
N GLY A 168 -10.53 20.30 -40.94
CA GLY A 168 -9.11 20.52 -41.23
C GLY A 168 -8.19 19.33 -40.91
N VAL A 169 -8.65 18.38 -40.09
CA VAL A 169 -7.96 17.10 -39.86
C VAL A 169 -8.99 16.05 -39.42
N ARG A 170 -8.87 14.82 -39.93
CA ARG A 170 -9.61 13.66 -39.43
C ARG A 170 -9.05 13.28 -38.06
N ALA A 171 -9.79 13.63 -37.02
CA ALA A 171 -9.48 13.28 -35.64
C ALA A 171 -10.75 12.94 -34.87
N ASP A 172 -10.68 11.95 -33.98
CA ASP A 172 -11.79 11.58 -33.11
C ASP A 172 -11.66 12.29 -31.75
N VAL A 173 -12.78 12.52 -31.07
CA VAL A 173 -12.80 12.81 -29.63
C VAL A 173 -13.43 11.65 -28.90
N ARG A 174 -12.69 11.04 -27.97
CA ARG A 174 -13.19 9.94 -27.14
C ARG A 174 -13.19 10.35 -25.68
N TYR A 175 -14.29 10.07 -25.00
CA TYR A 175 -14.39 10.20 -23.55
C TYR A 175 -14.45 8.82 -22.90
N THR A 176 -13.74 8.66 -21.79
CA THR A 176 -13.76 7.44 -20.97
C THR A 176 -14.24 7.77 -19.56
N TYR A 177 -15.30 7.10 -19.11
CA TYR A 177 -15.80 7.20 -17.75
C TYR A 177 -15.27 6.05 -16.91
N THR A 178 -14.72 6.35 -15.74
CA THR A 178 -14.30 5.34 -14.76
C THR A 178 -14.71 5.78 -13.36
N ARG A 179 -14.75 4.82 -12.43
CA ARG A 179 -14.89 5.10 -11.00
C ARG A 179 -13.74 5.94 -10.46
N ALA A 180 -12.57 5.94 -11.10
CA ALA A 180 -11.39 6.68 -10.66
C ALA A 180 -11.25 8.06 -11.29
N GLY A 181 -12.04 8.39 -12.31
CA GLY A 181 -11.95 9.65 -13.05
C GLY A 181 -12.65 9.64 -14.41
N PHE A 182 -12.49 10.74 -15.13
CA PHE A 182 -13.07 11.02 -16.43
C PHE A 182 -11.98 11.51 -17.39
N GLU A 183 -11.90 10.93 -18.57
CA GLU A 183 -10.81 11.18 -19.53
C GLU A 183 -11.36 11.74 -20.85
N GLN A 184 -10.62 12.66 -21.46
CA GLN A 184 -10.83 13.15 -22.82
C GLN A 184 -9.57 12.85 -23.65
N ASP A 185 -9.74 12.09 -24.73
CA ASP A 185 -8.71 11.80 -25.72
C ASP A 185 -9.03 12.53 -27.03
N ILE A 186 -8.06 13.28 -27.56
CA ILE A 186 -8.05 13.73 -28.96
C ILE A 186 -7.19 12.77 -29.77
N ILE A 187 -7.80 12.03 -30.71
CA ILE A 187 -7.13 10.98 -31.48
C ILE A 187 -6.93 11.45 -32.92
N LEU A 188 -5.72 11.89 -33.26
CA LEU A 188 -5.34 12.22 -34.63
C LEU A 188 -5.28 10.94 -35.48
N ARG A 189 -6.05 10.88 -36.57
CA ARG A 189 -6.08 9.73 -37.50
C ARG A 189 -5.24 9.94 -38.75
N GLU A 190 -4.85 11.18 -39.01
CA GLU A 190 -4.05 11.59 -40.17
C GLU A 190 -3.14 12.75 -39.76
N LYS A 191 -2.16 13.10 -40.60
CA LYS A 191 -1.25 14.23 -40.38
C LYS A 191 -2.02 15.54 -40.26
N LEU A 192 -1.43 16.50 -39.53
CA LEU A 192 -1.95 17.87 -39.49
C LEU A 192 -1.83 18.52 -40.88
N PRO A 193 -2.78 19.41 -41.26
CA PRO A 193 -2.95 19.87 -42.64
C PRO A 193 -1.71 20.57 -43.22
N HIS A 194 -1.01 21.34 -42.37
CA HIS A 194 0.21 22.05 -42.76
C HIS A 194 1.23 22.08 -41.62
N PRO A 195 2.55 22.13 -41.95
CA PRO A 195 3.59 22.37 -40.96
C PRO A 195 3.54 23.82 -40.43
N PRO A 196 4.09 24.11 -39.24
CA PRO A 196 4.13 25.46 -38.66
C PRO A 196 4.68 26.54 -39.61
N GLU A 197 5.67 26.20 -40.43
CA GLU A 197 6.34 27.09 -41.39
C GLU A 197 5.37 27.63 -42.45
N ALA A 198 4.34 26.87 -42.82
CA ALA A 198 3.33 27.29 -43.78
C ALA A 198 2.53 28.51 -43.28
N TYR A 199 2.40 28.64 -41.95
CA TYR A 199 1.74 29.75 -41.27
C TYR A 199 2.71 30.86 -40.84
N GLY A 200 4.02 30.71 -41.11
CA GLY A 200 5.05 31.65 -40.67
C GLY A 200 5.48 31.49 -39.21
N LEU A 201 5.35 30.29 -38.66
CA LEU A 201 5.82 29.89 -37.32
C LEU A 201 7.07 28.99 -37.43
N ASP A 202 7.82 28.84 -36.34
CA ASP A 202 9.00 27.95 -36.27
C ASP A 202 8.65 26.62 -35.56
N SER A 203 8.79 25.49 -36.25
CA SER A 203 8.48 24.17 -35.68
C SER A 203 9.31 23.79 -34.46
N ARG A 204 10.48 24.43 -34.24
CA ARG A 204 11.35 24.17 -33.08
C ARG A 204 10.82 24.75 -31.78
N THR A 205 10.01 25.81 -31.87
CA THR A 205 9.46 26.53 -30.72
C THR A 205 7.94 26.46 -30.66
N THR A 206 7.30 25.81 -31.64
CA THR A 206 5.86 25.63 -31.71
C THR A 206 5.38 24.47 -30.84
N ARG A 207 4.26 24.70 -30.16
CA ARG A 207 3.48 23.71 -29.42
C ARG A 207 2.19 23.40 -30.16
N LEU A 208 1.79 22.14 -30.16
CA LEU A 208 0.43 21.74 -30.52
C LEU A 208 -0.45 21.84 -29.27
N VAL A 209 -1.56 22.57 -29.39
CA VAL A 209 -2.44 22.92 -28.27
C VAL A 209 -3.87 22.46 -28.55
N VAL A 210 -4.44 21.66 -27.64
CA VAL A 210 -5.90 21.41 -27.60
C VAL A 210 -6.54 22.47 -26.72
N LEU A 211 -7.62 23.08 -27.20
CA LEU A 211 -8.41 24.06 -26.44
C LEU A 211 -9.74 23.47 -26.00
N THR A 212 -10.01 23.48 -24.69
CA THR A 212 -11.30 23.14 -24.09
C THR A 212 -11.84 24.34 -23.30
N GLU A 213 -13.07 24.75 -23.55
CA GLU A 213 -13.73 25.84 -22.81
C GLU A 213 -14.67 25.29 -21.73
N PHE A 214 -14.71 25.97 -20.60
CA PHE A 214 -15.64 25.68 -19.50
C PHE A 214 -16.65 26.82 -19.35
N GLU A 215 -17.93 26.49 -19.41
CA GLU A 215 -19.06 27.42 -19.28
C GLU A 215 -19.36 27.70 -17.81
N GLN A 216 -19.03 28.90 -17.35
CA GLN A 216 -19.28 29.38 -15.99
C GLN A 216 -18.88 28.36 -14.90
N PRO A 217 -17.69 27.72 -14.95
CA PRO A 217 -17.30 26.75 -13.94
C PRO A 217 -17.15 27.45 -12.58
N PRO A 218 -17.33 26.70 -11.48
CA PRO A 218 -16.87 27.10 -10.15
C PRO A 218 -15.41 27.59 -10.21
N ALA A 219 -15.02 28.46 -9.28
CA ALA A 219 -13.65 28.95 -9.22
C ALA A 219 -12.68 27.78 -8.96
N PRO A 220 -11.72 27.50 -9.86
CA PRO A 220 -10.78 26.42 -9.64
C PRO A 220 -9.68 26.82 -8.66
N VAL A 221 -9.07 25.81 -8.03
CA VAL A 221 -7.75 25.94 -7.42
C VAL A 221 -6.71 25.52 -8.45
N VAL A 222 -5.86 26.46 -8.88
CA VAL A 222 -4.80 26.22 -9.86
C VAL A 222 -3.45 26.15 -9.13
N ARG A 223 -2.73 25.04 -9.28
CA ARG A 223 -1.43 24.80 -8.65
C ARG A 223 -0.37 24.55 -9.73
N ALA A 224 0.74 25.29 -9.69
CA ALA A 224 1.87 25.03 -10.57
C ALA A 224 2.45 23.63 -10.32
N LEU A 225 2.80 22.93 -11.39
CA LEU A 225 3.48 21.63 -11.34
C LEU A 225 4.95 21.79 -11.77
N PRO A 226 5.88 21.03 -11.17
CA PRO A 226 7.26 20.97 -11.65
C PRO A 226 7.31 20.44 -13.09
N THR A 227 8.03 21.11 -13.97
CA THR A 227 8.21 20.69 -15.36
C THR A 227 9.59 21.07 -15.87
N ALA A 228 10.19 20.20 -16.69
CA ALA A 228 11.42 20.49 -17.42
C ALA A 228 11.17 21.43 -18.61
N ASP A 229 9.93 21.45 -19.15
CA ASP A 229 9.55 22.18 -20.35
C ASP A 229 8.29 23.04 -20.12
N GLY A 230 8.38 24.37 -20.27
CA GLY A 230 7.24 25.29 -20.24
C GLY A 230 6.58 25.48 -18.87
N ALA A 231 5.33 25.96 -18.85
CA ALA A 231 4.51 26.01 -17.64
C ALA A 231 3.53 24.82 -17.63
N ASP A 232 3.25 24.27 -16.45
CA ASP A 232 2.29 23.19 -16.25
C ASP A 232 1.52 23.44 -14.94
N VAL A 233 0.23 23.12 -14.92
CA VAL A 233 -0.64 23.31 -13.75
C VAL A 233 -1.55 22.11 -13.50
N ALA A 234 -1.87 21.87 -12.23
CA ALA A 234 -3.04 21.10 -11.84
C ALA A 234 -4.22 22.05 -11.61
N VAL A 235 -5.39 21.70 -12.12
CA VAL A 235 -6.63 22.50 -11.99
C VAL A 235 -7.66 21.69 -11.23
N ARG A 236 -8.00 22.12 -10.02
CA ARG A 236 -8.92 21.41 -9.13
C ARG A 236 -10.27 22.10 -9.02
N PHE A 237 -11.34 21.33 -9.20
CA PHE A 237 -12.72 21.72 -8.99
C PHE A 237 -13.33 20.79 -7.92
N GLY A 238 -13.50 21.29 -6.70
CA GLY A 238 -14.05 20.48 -5.62
C GLY A 238 -13.22 19.22 -5.37
N GLN A 239 -13.88 18.05 -5.45
CA GLN A 239 -13.25 16.74 -5.28
C GLN A 239 -12.60 16.14 -6.55
N MET A 240 -12.48 16.90 -7.64
CA MET A 240 -11.83 16.42 -8.87
C MET A 240 -10.70 17.33 -9.32
N GLU A 241 -9.61 16.75 -9.84
CA GLU A 241 -8.42 17.48 -10.29
C GLU A 241 -8.02 17.06 -11.71
N ILE A 242 -7.84 18.04 -12.59
CA ILE A 242 -7.17 17.88 -13.88
C ILE A 242 -5.68 17.97 -13.60
N GLY A 243 -5.00 16.85 -13.77
CA GLY A 243 -3.55 16.78 -13.66
C GLY A 243 -2.86 16.84 -15.02
N ARG A 244 -1.58 16.48 -15.01
CA ARG A 244 -0.78 16.31 -16.21
C ARG A 244 -1.32 15.16 -17.06
N GLY A 245 -1.41 15.39 -18.38
CA GLY A 245 -1.80 14.38 -19.36
C GLY A 245 -0.58 13.73 -20.02
N LYS A 246 -0.83 12.85 -20.98
CA LYS A 246 0.17 12.19 -21.82
C LYS A 246 -0.29 12.14 -23.27
N ALA A 247 0.69 11.96 -24.15
CA ALA A 247 0.50 11.72 -25.56
C ALA A 247 1.22 10.44 -25.97
N PHE A 248 0.56 9.61 -26.78
CA PHE A 248 1.03 8.26 -27.15
C PHE A 248 0.41 7.76 -28.46
N ASP A 249 1.07 6.75 -29.05
CA ASP A 249 0.60 6.06 -30.26
C ASP A 249 -0.48 5.02 -29.92
N VAL A 250 -1.53 4.97 -30.75
CA VAL A 250 -2.55 3.91 -30.75
C VAL A 250 -2.27 2.99 -31.94
N GLN A 251 -2.03 1.71 -31.66
CA GLN A 251 -1.87 0.68 -32.69
C GLN A 251 -2.89 -0.46 -32.48
N PRO A 252 -3.43 -1.05 -33.56
CA PRO A 252 -4.31 -2.22 -33.45
C PRO A 252 -3.59 -3.40 -32.79
N GLY A 253 -4.16 -3.94 -31.70
CA GLY A 253 -3.68 -5.18 -31.05
C GLY A 253 -2.37 -5.05 -30.25
N VAL A 254 -1.81 -3.84 -30.14
CA VAL A 254 -0.61 -3.55 -29.34
C VAL A 254 -1.00 -2.50 -28.30
N GLY A 255 -0.74 -2.78 -27.02
CA GLY A 255 -0.96 -1.79 -25.95
C GLY A 255 -0.15 -0.51 -26.16
N PRO A 256 -0.44 0.58 -25.43
CA PRO A 256 0.27 1.85 -25.59
C PRO A 256 1.80 1.64 -25.53
N GLN A 257 2.49 2.08 -26.58
CA GLN A 257 3.96 1.98 -26.68
C GLN A 257 4.63 2.99 -25.74
N ARG A 258 5.78 2.58 -25.17
CA ARG A 258 6.48 3.18 -23.99
C ARG A 258 7.15 4.55 -24.18
N ARG A 259 6.63 5.42 -25.04
CA ARG A 259 7.04 6.83 -25.08
C ARG A 259 5.83 7.70 -24.74
N ASP A 260 5.50 7.74 -23.45
CA ASP A 260 4.56 8.72 -22.92
C ASP A 260 5.23 10.10 -23.00
N ILE A 261 4.69 10.99 -23.84
CA ILE A 261 5.14 12.38 -23.94
C ILE A 261 4.23 13.23 -23.06
N PRO A 262 4.75 14.04 -22.12
CA PRO A 262 3.91 14.85 -21.25
C PRO A 262 3.06 15.84 -22.03
N VAL A 263 1.78 15.92 -21.68
CA VAL A 263 0.89 16.99 -22.12
C VAL A 263 0.69 17.93 -20.94
N ASN A 264 1.32 19.10 -21.03
CA ASN A 264 1.24 20.13 -20.00
C ASN A 264 -0.11 20.84 -20.07
N LYS A 265 -0.60 21.32 -18.93
CA LYS A 265 -1.84 22.08 -18.83
C LYS A 265 -1.56 23.54 -18.51
N ARG A 266 -2.38 24.43 -19.09
CA ARG A 266 -2.49 25.84 -18.68
C ARG A 266 -3.95 26.20 -18.52
N TRP A 267 -4.27 26.92 -17.44
CA TRP A 267 -5.58 27.51 -17.22
C TRP A 267 -5.51 29.00 -17.57
N VAL A 268 -6.31 29.44 -18.54
CA VAL A 268 -6.27 30.79 -19.09
C VAL A 268 -7.67 31.39 -19.11
N GLU A 269 -7.78 32.67 -18.75
CA GLU A 269 -8.97 33.46 -18.99
C GLU A 269 -8.67 34.49 -20.09
N GLN A 270 -9.45 34.47 -21.17
CA GLN A 270 -9.30 35.38 -22.31
C GLN A 270 -10.68 35.79 -22.82
N ASP A 271 -10.92 37.09 -22.96
CA ASP A 271 -12.19 37.66 -23.43
C ASP A 271 -13.42 37.13 -22.66
N GLY A 272 -13.27 36.91 -21.34
CA GLY A 272 -14.31 36.37 -20.47
C GLY A 272 -14.56 34.86 -20.61
N ARG A 273 -13.75 34.16 -21.42
CA ARG A 273 -13.79 32.70 -21.64
C ARG A 273 -12.77 32.02 -20.76
N LYS A 274 -13.16 30.94 -20.10
CA LYS A 274 -12.28 30.14 -19.22
C LYS A 274 -11.82 28.89 -19.97
N LEU A 275 -10.53 28.79 -20.22
CA LEU A 275 -9.93 27.85 -21.16
C LEU A 275 -8.91 26.95 -20.46
N LEU A 276 -9.00 25.65 -20.73
CA LEU A 276 -7.94 24.69 -20.50
C LEU A 276 -7.17 24.50 -21.81
N LEU A 277 -5.87 24.76 -21.75
CA LEU A 277 -4.91 24.50 -22.82
C LEU A 277 -4.16 23.21 -22.49
N GLU A 278 -4.12 22.29 -23.43
CA GLU A 278 -3.34 21.06 -23.33
C GLU A 278 -2.25 21.07 -24.38
N GLU A 279 -0.99 21.12 -23.96
CA GLU A 279 0.10 21.51 -24.83
C GLU A 279 1.21 20.47 -24.86
N VAL A 280 1.68 20.18 -26.08
CA VAL A 280 2.88 19.38 -26.30
C VAL A 280 3.84 20.09 -27.25
N PRO A 281 5.16 20.16 -26.96
CA PRO A 281 6.14 20.67 -27.91
C PRO A 281 6.14 19.82 -29.19
N LEU A 282 5.97 20.44 -30.37
CA LEU A 282 5.99 19.71 -31.64
C LEU A 282 7.26 18.88 -31.87
N PRO A 283 8.47 19.36 -31.50
CA PRO A 283 9.68 18.55 -31.65
C PRO A 283 9.62 17.22 -30.87
N ALA A 284 8.89 17.18 -29.74
CA ALA A 284 8.77 15.97 -28.93
C ALA A 284 7.89 14.90 -29.59
N VAL A 285 6.89 15.30 -30.36
CA VAL A 285 5.88 14.41 -30.99
C VAL A 285 6.05 14.21 -32.48
N ARG A 286 7.06 14.84 -33.10
CA ARG A 286 7.25 14.83 -34.55
C ARG A 286 7.34 13.43 -35.15
N GLU A 287 8.08 12.53 -34.50
CA GLU A 287 8.26 11.16 -34.98
C GLU A 287 6.92 10.40 -35.06
N GLN A 288 6.03 10.63 -34.10
CA GLN A 288 4.71 10.03 -34.04
C GLN A 288 3.78 10.61 -35.10
N LEU A 289 3.76 11.94 -35.22
CA LEU A 289 2.96 12.63 -36.24
C LEU A 289 3.36 12.22 -37.66
N ASP A 290 4.67 12.03 -37.92
CA ASP A 290 5.17 11.62 -39.24
C ASP A 290 4.71 10.22 -39.67
N LYS A 291 4.31 9.36 -38.73
CA LYS A 291 3.79 8.00 -38.99
C LYS A 291 2.32 7.98 -39.40
N LEU A 292 1.58 9.07 -39.19
CA LEU A 292 0.16 9.13 -39.52
C LEU A 292 -0.06 9.16 -41.04
N PRO A 293 -1.19 8.63 -41.53
CA PRO A 293 -1.60 8.76 -42.93
C PRO A 293 -1.59 10.22 -43.42
N GLU A 294 -1.23 10.42 -44.69
CA GLU A 294 -1.34 11.73 -45.35
C GLU A 294 -2.81 12.14 -45.53
N GLN A 295 -3.09 13.44 -45.46
CA GLN A 295 -4.40 13.98 -45.76
C GLN A 295 -4.70 13.93 -47.28
N SER A 296 -5.97 13.78 -47.63
CA SER A 296 -6.41 13.94 -49.02
C SER A 296 -6.55 15.42 -49.38
N ALA A 297 -5.82 15.89 -50.41
CA ALA A 297 -5.91 17.22 -51.03
C ALA A 297 -6.15 18.40 -50.06
N VAL A 298 -5.06 18.95 -49.49
CA VAL A 298 -5.13 20.12 -48.61
C VAL A 298 -5.02 21.42 -49.42
N ALA A 299 -5.96 22.35 -49.24
CA ALA A 299 -5.85 23.71 -49.80
C ALA A 299 -4.58 24.41 -49.27
N PRO A 300 -3.94 25.33 -50.00
CA PRO A 300 -2.75 26.02 -49.51
C PRO A 300 -3.04 26.82 -48.22
N ALA A 301 -2.12 26.75 -47.26
CA ALA A 301 -2.21 27.49 -46.00
C ALA A 301 -2.34 29.00 -46.27
N GLN A 302 -3.35 29.64 -45.66
CA GLN A 302 -3.36 31.11 -45.57
C GLN A 302 -2.45 31.56 -44.42
N ARG A 303 -1.55 32.49 -44.71
CA ARG A 303 -0.69 33.12 -43.68
C ARG A 303 -1.51 34.09 -42.84
N THR A 304 -2.27 33.55 -41.91
CA THR A 304 -3.08 34.32 -40.97
C THR A 304 -2.78 33.82 -39.55
N TRP A 305 -2.05 34.61 -38.78
CA TRP A 305 -1.76 34.35 -37.36
C TRP A 305 -2.17 35.57 -36.54
N THR A 306 -2.40 35.37 -35.25
CA THR A 306 -2.66 36.47 -34.30
C THR A 306 -1.51 36.57 -33.29
N ALA A 307 -1.29 37.77 -32.76
CA ALA A 307 -0.41 37.94 -31.61
C ALA A 307 -1.15 37.46 -30.35
N GLY A 308 -0.56 36.55 -29.60
CA GLY A 308 -1.21 35.88 -28.47
C GLY A 308 -1.90 34.58 -28.87
N LEU A 309 -2.81 34.10 -28.01
CA LEU A 309 -3.59 32.88 -28.21
C LEU A 309 -4.83 33.16 -29.08
N MET A 310 -4.91 32.47 -30.22
CA MET A 310 -6.06 32.45 -31.09
C MET A 310 -7.06 31.42 -30.57
N VAL A 311 -8.27 31.86 -30.26
CA VAL A 311 -9.31 31.01 -29.68
C VAL A 311 -10.43 30.80 -30.72
N PRO A 312 -10.76 29.55 -31.11
CA PRO A 312 -11.86 29.28 -32.03
C PRO A 312 -13.21 29.82 -31.55
N ALA A 313 -14.15 30.01 -32.47
CA ALA A 313 -15.51 30.43 -32.14
C ALA A 313 -16.21 29.41 -31.22
N ARG A 314 -17.23 29.88 -30.48
CA ARG A 314 -18.04 28.95 -29.68
C ARG A 314 -18.86 28.03 -30.59
N PRO A 315 -19.05 26.76 -30.20
CA PRO A 315 -20.06 25.91 -30.81
C PRO A 315 -21.46 26.49 -30.64
N ARG A 316 -22.47 25.87 -31.26
CA ARG A 316 -23.84 26.39 -31.21
C ARG A 316 -24.49 26.12 -29.86
N PRO A 317 -25.47 26.93 -29.41
CA PRO A 317 -26.28 26.61 -28.24
C PRO A 317 -27.09 25.32 -28.44
N LEU A 318 -27.35 24.60 -27.35
CA LEU A 318 -28.15 23.35 -27.37
C LEU A 318 -29.53 23.57 -28.02
N GLY A 319 -29.76 22.93 -29.17
CA GLY A 319 -31.01 22.99 -29.93
C GLY A 319 -32.04 21.91 -29.57
N ALA A 320 -33.29 22.06 -30.01
CA ALA A 320 -34.34 21.04 -29.80
C ALA A 320 -34.03 19.71 -30.53
N ASP A 321 -33.41 19.78 -31.71
CA ASP A 321 -32.99 18.62 -32.50
C ASP A 321 -31.81 17.83 -31.89
N GLU A 322 -31.09 18.42 -30.94
CA GLU A 322 -29.92 17.84 -30.29
C GLU A 322 -30.26 17.03 -29.02
N ARG A 323 -31.55 16.96 -28.64
CA ARG A 323 -32.07 16.09 -27.57
C ARG A 323 -32.47 14.74 -28.14
N ARG A 324 -31.51 14.05 -28.77
CA ARG A 324 -31.68 12.69 -29.29
C ARG A 324 -30.78 11.73 -28.49
N PRO A 325 -31.21 10.48 -28.29
CA PRO A 325 -30.32 9.47 -27.72
C PRO A 325 -29.08 9.26 -28.60
N LEU A 326 -27.95 8.95 -27.97
CA LEU A 326 -26.79 8.45 -28.70
C LEU A 326 -27.11 7.06 -29.26
N GLN A 327 -26.39 6.67 -30.31
CA GLN A 327 -26.43 5.30 -30.82
C GLN A 327 -25.37 4.46 -30.11
N THR A 328 -25.68 3.19 -29.85
CA THR A 328 -24.67 2.22 -29.43
C THR A 328 -23.91 1.76 -30.67
N ALA A 329 -22.58 1.89 -30.69
CA ALA A 329 -21.80 1.46 -31.83
C ALA A 329 -21.90 -0.05 -32.05
N SER A 330 -21.95 -0.47 -33.31
CA SER A 330 -21.59 -1.84 -33.68
C SER A 330 -20.06 -1.99 -33.61
N VAL A 331 -19.56 -3.22 -33.43
CA VAL A 331 -18.12 -3.51 -33.24
C VAL A 331 -17.29 -2.81 -34.33
N SER A 332 -16.61 -1.71 -33.97
CA SER A 332 -15.73 -0.98 -34.89
C SER A 332 -14.32 -1.55 -34.82
N ARG A 333 -13.62 -1.64 -35.96
CA ARG A 333 -12.23 -2.10 -36.01
C ARG A 333 -11.30 -1.04 -35.41
N PRO A 334 -10.30 -1.42 -34.59
CA PRO A 334 -9.29 -0.48 -34.11
C PRO A 334 -8.50 0.13 -35.29
N GLU A 335 -8.47 1.45 -35.39
CA GLU A 335 -7.62 2.19 -36.35
C GLU A 335 -6.37 2.74 -35.63
N PRO A 336 -5.22 2.86 -36.32
CA PRO A 336 -4.06 3.61 -35.81
C PRO A 336 -4.40 5.07 -35.50
N GLY A 337 -3.65 5.70 -34.60
CA GLY A 337 -3.77 7.14 -34.33
C GLY A 337 -2.77 7.65 -33.30
N PHE A 338 -2.72 8.96 -33.10
CA PHE A 338 -1.90 9.62 -32.06
C PHE A 338 -2.81 10.38 -31.08
N VAL A 339 -2.65 10.12 -29.79
CA VAL A 339 -3.53 10.65 -28.73
C VAL A 339 -2.88 11.83 -28.02
N LEU A 340 -3.65 12.88 -27.76
CA LEU A 340 -3.38 13.88 -26.72
C LEU A 340 -4.52 13.80 -25.69
N ASP A 341 -4.19 13.61 -24.40
CA ASP A 341 -5.20 13.44 -23.36
C ASP A 341 -5.17 14.50 -22.25
N TYR A 342 -6.33 14.68 -21.59
CA TYR A 342 -6.38 14.99 -20.16
C TYR A 342 -7.21 13.96 -19.41
N VAL A 343 -6.84 13.80 -18.13
CA VAL A 343 -7.56 12.98 -17.18
C VAL A 343 -7.97 13.85 -16.00
N LEU A 344 -9.29 13.94 -15.76
CA LEU A 344 -9.89 14.50 -14.57
C LEU A 344 -10.06 13.37 -13.54
N LEU A 345 -9.25 13.38 -12.49
CA LEU A 345 -9.22 12.31 -11.49
C LEU A 345 -10.21 12.57 -10.36
N ASN A 346 -10.90 11.53 -9.89
CA ASN A 346 -11.57 11.55 -8.59
C ASN A 346 -10.49 11.64 -7.51
N ALA A 347 -10.48 12.77 -6.79
CA ALA A 347 -9.34 13.26 -6.03
C ALA A 347 -9.69 13.55 -4.56
N HIS A 348 -10.18 12.54 -3.83
CA HIS A 348 -10.61 12.77 -2.44
C HIS A 348 -10.11 11.76 -1.39
N VAL A 349 -9.15 10.89 -1.71
CA VAL A 349 -8.39 10.21 -0.65
C VAL A 349 -7.29 11.18 -0.18
N THR A 350 -7.65 12.06 0.74
CA THR A 350 -6.73 13.07 1.29
C THR A 350 -6.31 12.74 2.71
N ASN A 351 -5.08 13.10 3.07
CA ASN A 351 -4.56 12.95 4.43
C ASN A 351 -4.68 11.52 5.00
N TYR A 352 -4.43 10.51 4.15
CA TYR A 352 -4.75 9.12 4.46
C TYR A 352 -3.62 8.40 5.19
N THR A 353 -3.97 7.70 6.27
CA THR A 353 -3.05 6.85 7.03
C THR A 353 -3.34 5.37 6.74
N PHE A 354 -2.37 4.68 6.15
CA PHE A 354 -2.34 3.21 6.09
C PHE A 354 -1.87 2.68 7.44
N GLN A 355 -2.77 2.07 8.20
CA GLN A 355 -2.58 1.67 9.59
C GLN A 355 -1.78 0.37 9.70
N GLY A 356 -0.89 0.31 10.70
CA GLY A 356 0.07 -0.80 10.87
C GLY A 356 -0.55 -2.15 11.24
N ASP A 357 -1.79 -2.17 11.71
CA ASP A 357 -2.57 -3.38 12.04
C ASP A 357 -3.48 -3.86 10.90
N THR A 358 -3.51 -3.14 9.76
CA THR A 358 -4.53 -3.34 8.73
C THR A 358 -3.94 -3.90 7.44
N THR A 359 -4.58 -4.95 6.91
CA THR A 359 -4.40 -5.38 5.52
C THR A 359 -5.34 -4.58 4.62
N TYR A 360 -4.79 -4.01 3.55
CA TYR A 360 -5.54 -3.29 2.52
C TYR A 360 -5.58 -4.09 1.23
N HIS A 361 -6.77 -4.31 0.68
CA HIS A 361 -6.94 -4.80 -0.69
C HIS A 361 -7.11 -3.61 -1.63
N ILE A 362 -6.06 -3.27 -2.36
CA ILE A 362 -6.06 -2.22 -3.37
C ILE A 362 -6.70 -2.80 -4.64
N SER A 363 -8.03 -2.66 -4.75
CA SER A 363 -8.81 -3.28 -5.82
C SER A 363 -8.82 -2.47 -7.11
N GLY A 364 -8.27 -1.25 -7.10
CA GLY A 364 -8.14 -0.34 -8.24
C GLY A 364 -7.10 0.74 -7.99
N VAL A 365 -7.04 1.74 -8.88
CA VAL A 365 -6.20 2.91 -8.66
C VAL A 365 -6.73 3.74 -7.48
N VAL A 366 -5.83 4.17 -6.61
CA VAL A 366 -6.11 5.08 -5.49
C VAL A 366 -5.33 6.38 -5.69
N ASN A 367 -6.03 7.46 -6.01
CA ASN A 367 -5.43 8.78 -6.12
C ASN A 367 -5.35 9.44 -4.73
N LEU A 368 -4.12 9.61 -4.24
CA LEU A 368 -3.79 10.15 -2.92
C LEU A 368 -3.31 11.61 -3.04
N TYR A 369 -3.79 12.46 -2.13
CA TYR A 369 -3.43 13.89 -2.06
C TYR A 369 -3.19 14.32 -0.61
N GLY A 370 -2.55 15.49 -0.43
CA GLY A 370 -2.25 16.00 0.91
C GLY A 370 -1.14 15.19 1.58
N SER A 371 -1.34 14.82 2.84
CA SER A 371 -0.34 14.07 3.63
C SER A 371 -0.68 12.58 3.73
N THR A 372 0.09 11.70 3.11
CA THR A 372 -0.08 10.25 3.28
C THR A 372 0.88 9.70 4.32
N THR A 373 0.36 8.88 5.24
CA THR A 373 1.17 8.20 6.25
C THR A 373 1.14 6.70 6.03
N LEU A 374 2.31 6.07 6.03
CA LEU A 374 2.50 4.62 5.95
C LEU A 374 3.02 4.14 7.31
N GLU A 375 2.18 3.54 8.14
CA GLU A 375 2.60 2.98 9.42
C GLU A 375 3.24 1.60 9.25
N GLY A 376 4.38 1.36 9.91
CA GLY A 376 5.05 0.06 9.89
C GLY A 376 4.16 -1.07 10.40
N GLY A 377 4.17 -2.20 9.69
CA GLY A 377 3.26 -3.32 9.90
C GLY A 377 2.16 -3.44 8.84
N ALA A 378 1.80 -2.34 8.15
CA ALA A 378 0.74 -2.36 7.15
C ALA A 378 1.05 -3.31 5.98
N VAL A 379 0.03 -4.02 5.51
CA VAL A 379 0.13 -4.93 4.36
C VAL A 379 -0.82 -4.47 3.26
N LEU A 380 -0.29 -4.10 2.10
CA LEU A 380 -1.05 -3.60 0.96
C LEU A 380 -1.00 -4.63 -0.17
N LYS A 381 -2.17 -5.11 -0.57
CA LYS A 381 -2.37 -6.21 -1.52
C LYS A 381 -3.03 -5.74 -2.80
N PHE A 382 -2.42 -6.00 -3.95
CA PHE A 382 -2.84 -5.46 -5.25
C PHE A 382 -3.35 -6.53 -6.20
N ASN A 383 -4.30 -6.18 -7.06
CA ASN A 383 -4.82 -7.10 -8.07
C ASN A 383 -3.77 -7.41 -9.15
N PRO A 384 -3.48 -8.69 -9.44
CA PRO A 384 -2.44 -9.05 -10.39
C PRO A 384 -2.87 -8.91 -11.87
N ALA A 385 -4.18 -8.86 -12.14
CA ALA A 385 -4.75 -8.92 -13.50
C ALA A 385 -5.56 -7.67 -13.90
N SER A 386 -5.64 -6.65 -13.03
CA SER A 386 -6.36 -5.41 -13.33
C SER A 386 -5.59 -4.18 -12.82
N PRO A 387 -5.80 -3.00 -13.43
CA PRO A 387 -5.09 -1.80 -12.98
C PRO A 387 -5.39 -1.46 -11.52
N SER A 388 -4.37 -1.59 -10.67
CA SER A 388 -4.42 -1.27 -9.25
C SER A 388 -3.08 -0.73 -8.80
N GLY A 389 -3.09 0.31 -7.97
CA GLY A 389 -1.89 1.07 -7.63
C GLY A 389 -2.20 2.31 -6.80
N LEU A 390 -1.25 2.75 -5.98
CA LEU A 390 -1.32 4.00 -5.24
C LEU A 390 -0.64 5.11 -6.04
N ARG A 391 -1.33 6.23 -6.25
CA ARG A 391 -0.80 7.41 -6.94
C ARG A 391 -0.79 8.60 -6.00
N GLN A 392 0.37 8.90 -5.43
CA GLN A 392 0.58 10.12 -4.65
C GLN A 392 0.81 11.31 -5.58
N GLN A 393 -0.09 12.30 -5.50
CA GLN A 393 -0.12 13.48 -6.35
C GLN A 393 0.38 14.71 -5.58
N GLY A 394 1.69 14.96 -5.63
CA GLY A 394 2.35 15.96 -4.79
C GLY A 394 2.11 15.72 -3.29
N GLY A 395 2.23 16.77 -2.48
CA GLY A 395 2.01 16.67 -1.03
C GLY A 395 3.10 15.89 -0.29
N ALA A 396 2.85 15.61 0.99
CA ALA A 396 3.77 14.87 1.85
C ALA A 396 3.41 13.37 1.82
N ILE A 397 4.42 12.52 1.84
CA ILE A 397 4.28 11.10 2.16
C ILE A 397 5.35 10.73 3.19
N THR A 398 4.95 10.03 4.24
CA THR A 398 5.81 9.75 5.40
C THR A 398 5.65 8.31 5.84
N THR A 399 6.77 7.67 6.19
CA THR A 399 6.79 6.33 6.79
C THR A 399 6.97 6.44 8.30
N LEU A 400 6.05 5.88 9.08
CA LEU A 400 6.19 5.63 10.52
C LEU A 400 6.61 4.17 10.74
N THR A 401 7.74 3.83 10.12
CA THR A 401 8.32 2.49 10.08
C THR A 401 9.56 2.42 10.97
N GLY A 402 10.13 1.23 11.08
CA GLY A 402 11.38 1.01 11.78
C GLY A 402 11.96 -0.36 11.46
N PRO A 403 13.14 -0.70 12.00
CA PRO A 403 13.64 -2.07 11.93
C PRO A 403 12.58 -3.03 12.48
N TYR A 404 12.43 -4.19 11.84
CA TYR A 404 11.42 -5.20 12.18
C TYR A 404 9.95 -4.75 12.01
N ARG A 405 9.69 -3.59 11.39
CA ARG A 405 8.35 -3.05 11.14
C ARG A 405 8.24 -2.44 9.74
N PRO A 406 8.45 -3.22 8.67
CA PRO A 406 8.32 -2.69 7.32
C PRO A 406 6.85 -2.49 6.94
N VAL A 407 6.62 -1.74 5.87
CA VAL A 407 5.36 -1.82 5.10
C VAL A 407 5.56 -2.76 3.94
N VAL A 408 4.61 -3.68 3.74
CA VAL A 408 4.69 -4.70 2.69
C VAL A 408 3.65 -4.43 1.60
N PHE A 409 4.12 -4.30 0.37
CA PHE A 409 3.33 -4.22 -0.85
C PHE A 409 3.45 -5.56 -1.59
N THR A 410 2.34 -6.25 -1.84
CA THR A 410 2.36 -7.58 -2.47
C THR A 410 1.13 -7.84 -3.33
N SER A 411 1.10 -8.96 -4.04
CA SER A 411 -0.07 -9.44 -4.77
C SER A 411 -1.21 -9.82 -3.83
N ARG A 412 -2.47 -9.64 -4.24
CA ARG A 412 -3.64 -10.18 -3.54
C ARG A 412 -3.57 -11.69 -3.33
N ASP A 413 -2.84 -12.37 -4.20
CA ASP A 413 -2.69 -13.82 -4.22
C ASP A 413 -1.60 -14.31 -3.25
N ASP A 414 -0.88 -13.40 -2.60
CA ASP A 414 0.12 -13.73 -1.58
C ASP A 414 -0.56 -14.00 -0.23
N ASN A 415 -0.71 -15.27 0.13
CA ASN A 415 -1.28 -15.69 1.42
C ASN A 415 -0.24 -15.79 2.54
N ALA A 416 1.03 -15.44 2.28
CA ALA A 416 2.10 -15.57 3.26
C ALA A 416 2.16 -14.40 4.25
N VAL A 417 1.55 -13.25 3.92
CA VAL A 417 1.55 -12.04 4.76
C VAL A 417 0.15 -11.40 4.78
N GLY A 418 -0.27 -10.85 5.92
CA GLY A 418 -1.58 -10.20 6.06
C GLY A 418 -2.79 -11.12 5.85
N GLU A 419 -3.97 -10.51 5.74
CA GLU A 419 -5.24 -11.21 5.54
C GLU A 419 -5.31 -11.88 4.15
N THR A 420 -5.80 -13.13 4.10
CA THR A 420 -6.12 -13.80 2.83
C THR A 420 -7.33 -13.14 2.18
N ILE A 421 -7.15 -12.54 1.01
CA ILE A 421 -8.23 -11.87 0.28
C ILE A 421 -9.13 -12.91 -0.41
N PRO A 422 -10.46 -12.80 -0.35
CA PRO A 422 -11.36 -13.69 -1.09
C PRO A 422 -11.01 -13.78 -2.58
N GLY A 423 -10.95 -15.00 -3.10
CA GLY A 423 -10.54 -15.26 -4.49
C GLY A 423 -9.03 -15.25 -4.74
N SER A 424 -8.20 -15.16 -3.70
CA SER A 424 -6.76 -15.40 -3.76
C SER A 424 -6.44 -16.81 -4.25
N SER A 425 -5.46 -16.95 -5.14
CA SER A 425 -4.95 -18.26 -5.59
C SER A 425 -3.96 -18.90 -4.61
N GLY A 426 -3.46 -18.13 -3.63
CA GLY A 426 -2.38 -18.53 -2.73
C GLY A 426 -1.01 -18.72 -3.40
N ASN A 427 -0.89 -18.47 -4.70
CA ASN A 427 0.31 -18.64 -5.49
C ASN A 427 0.59 -17.33 -6.23
N PRO A 428 1.20 -16.34 -5.58
CA PRO A 428 1.42 -15.05 -6.19
C PRO A 428 2.37 -15.19 -7.38
N VAL A 429 1.96 -14.62 -8.50
CA VAL A 429 2.78 -14.48 -9.70
C VAL A 429 3.07 -13.00 -9.92
N ARG A 430 4.23 -12.73 -10.52
CA ARG A 430 4.60 -11.38 -10.94
C ARG A 430 3.54 -10.83 -11.90
N ARG A 431 3.13 -9.59 -11.68
CA ARG A 431 2.27 -8.86 -12.62
C ARG A 431 2.89 -8.78 -14.00
N THR A 432 2.04 -8.96 -15.01
CA THR A 432 2.44 -8.92 -16.43
C THR A 432 2.05 -7.62 -17.12
N ASP A 433 1.20 -6.80 -16.49
CA ASP A 433 0.90 -5.46 -16.96
C ASP A 433 2.00 -4.46 -16.54
N ASP A 434 2.24 -3.42 -17.33
CA ASP A 434 3.26 -2.38 -17.06
C ASP A 434 2.76 -1.39 -15.98
N ASN A 435 2.26 -1.91 -14.86
CA ASN A 435 1.63 -1.15 -13.77
C ASN A 435 2.52 -1.07 -12.52
N TYR A 436 2.08 -0.27 -11.54
CA TYR A 436 2.85 0.12 -10.36
C TYR A 436 2.06 -0.12 -9.07
N PHE A 437 2.77 -0.47 -8.00
CA PHE A 437 2.22 -0.41 -6.64
C PHE A 437 2.22 1.01 -6.07
N LEU A 438 3.35 1.72 -6.18
CA LEU A 438 3.47 3.08 -5.68
C LEU A 438 4.06 4.00 -6.75
N ARG A 439 3.25 4.97 -7.20
CA ARG A 439 3.68 6.07 -8.06
C ARG A 439 3.73 7.37 -7.26
N LEU A 440 4.91 7.95 -7.21
CA LEU A 440 5.20 9.24 -6.58
C LEU A 440 5.35 10.30 -7.67
N HIS A 441 4.38 11.20 -7.78
CA HIS A 441 4.34 12.20 -8.85
C HIS A 441 4.53 13.61 -8.27
N GLY A 442 5.68 14.24 -8.57
CA GLY A 442 6.03 15.56 -8.05
C GLY A 442 6.20 15.59 -6.54
N VAL A 443 6.66 14.49 -5.96
CA VAL A 443 6.81 14.29 -4.51
C VAL A 443 8.27 14.44 -4.12
N ASN A 444 8.52 15.13 -3.01
CA ASN A 444 9.80 15.12 -2.32
C ASN A 444 9.63 14.42 -0.97
N ALA A 445 10.32 13.30 -0.75
CA ALA A 445 10.10 12.47 0.44
C ALA A 445 11.33 11.66 0.85
N SER A 446 11.40 11.35 2.14
CA SER A 446 12.29 10.34 2.71
C SER A 446 11.44 9.21 3.27
N LEU A 447 11.61 8.01 2.72
CA LEU A 447 10.82 6.82 3.05
C LEU A 447 11.77 5.71 3.49
N ALA A 448 11.35 4.90 4.46
CA ALA A 448 12.18 3.82 4.98
C ALA A 448 11.42 2.52 5.24
N HIS A 449 12.14 1.39 5.20
CA HIS A 449 11.66 0.06 5.55
C HIS A 449 10.45 -0.37 4.71
N LEU A 450 10.62 -0.42 3.39
CA LEU A 450 9.58 -0.82 2.45
C LEU A 450 9.94 -2.13 1.76
N ARG A 451 8.96 -3.03 1.64
CA ARG A 451 9.10 -4.27 0.87
C ARG A 451 8.07 -4.35 -0.25
N PHE A 452 8.52 -4.64 -1.46
CA PHE A 452 7.67 -4.86 -2.63
C PHE A 452 7.87 -6.27 -3.18
N LEU A 453 6.76 -6.95 -3.48
CA LEU A 453 6.73 -8.32 -3.93
C LEU A 453 5.80 -8.47 -5.15
N TYR A 454 6.22 -9.20 -6.18
CA TYR A 454 5.36 -9.67 -7.27
C TYR A 454 4.73 -8.59 -8.17
N ASP A 455 5.32 -7.39 -8.27
CA ASP A 455 4.82 -6.33 -9.17
C ASP A 455 5.53 -6.28 -10.52
N SER A 456 5.08 -5.42 -11.44
CA SER A 456 5.84 -5.05 -12.63
C SER A 456 6.75 -3.85 -12.34
N CYS A 457 6.20 -2.71 -11.91
CA CYS A 457 6.92 -1.45 -11.63
C CYS A 457 6.68 -0.97 -10.19
N PRO A 458 7.16 -1.70 -9.15
CA PRO A 458 6.76 -1.48 -7.75
C PRO A 458 6.92 -0.04 -7.28
N LEU A 459 8.02 0.60 -7.66
CA LEU A 459 8.28 2.01 -7.39
C LEU A 459 8.44 2.79 -8.70
N THR A 460 7.54 3.74 -8.91
CA THR A 460 7.60 4.70 -10.02
C THR A 460 7.73 6.12 -9.46
N VAL A 461 8.73 6.90 -9.92
CA VAL A 461 8.89 8.30 -9.52
C VAL A 461 8.96 9.21 -10.74
N HIS A 462 8.11 10.24 -10.74
CA HIS A 462 8.04 11.25 -11.79
C HIS A 462 8.28 12.65 -11.17
N TYR A 463 9.19 13.45 -11.74
CA TYR A 463 9.42 14.86 -11.36
C TYR A 463 9.76 15.12 -9.87
N GLY A 464 10.16 14.09 -9.10
CA GLY A 464 10.31 14.16 -7.65
C GLY A 464 11.72 13.83 -7.16
N ASN A 465 12.02 14.19 -5.91
CA ASN A 465 13.24 13.81 -5.20
C ASN A 465 12.91 12.87 -4.04
N VAL A 466 13.25 11.59 -4.18
CA VAL A 466 12.87 10.56 -3.20
C VAL A 466 14.10 9.86 -2.64
N ALA A 467 14.29 9.95 -1.34
CA ALA A 467 15.28 9.16 -0.60
C ALA A 467 14.61 7.93 0.02
N LEU A 468 15.22 6.77 -0.18
CA LEU A 468 14.72 5.47 0.26
C LEU A 468 15.80 4.75 1.06
N THR A 469 15.47 4.33 2.27
CA THR A 469 16.39 3.64 3.16
C THR A 469 15.84 2.27 3.54
N ASP A 470 16.67 1.23 3.47
CA ASP A 470 16.30 -0.15 3.79
C ASP A 470 15.08 -0.64 2.99
N VAL A 471 15.31 -0.92 1.70
CA VAL A 471 14.24 -1.31 0.77
C VAL A 471 14.53 -2.68 0.15
N GLN A 472 13.51 -3.53 0.15
CA GLN A 472 13.55 -4.86 -0.46
C GLN A 472 12.55 -4.91 -1.63
N ILE A 473 13.02 -5.11 -2.85
CA ILE A 473 12.17 -5.34 -4.03
C ILE A 473 12.48 -6.73 -4.57
N LEU A 474 11.48 -7.61 -4.51
CA LEU A 474 11.65 -9.02 -4.82
C LEU A 474 10.59 -9.43 -5.85
N HIS A 475 10.95 -10.36 -6.74
CA HIS A 475 10.01 -10.95 -7.68
C HIS A 475 9.24 -9.88 -8.50
N SER A 476 9.87 -8.72 -8.77
CA SER A 476 9.27 -7.61 -9.53
C SER A 476 9.98 -7.33 -10.86
N ARG A 477 9.32 -6.82 -11.91
CA ARG A 477 9.95 -6.74 -13.25
C ARG A 477 11.02 -5.64 -13.33
N TRP A 478 10.65 -4.39 -13.09
CA TRP A 478 11.51 -3.21 -13.07
C TRP A 478 11.44 -2.55 -11.70
N PRO A 479 12.33 -2.91 -10.77
CA PRO A 479 12.31 -2.42 -9.40
C PRO A 479 12.21 -0.91 -9.26
N VAL A 480 12.99 -0.16 -10.04
CA VAL A 480 13.04 1.30 -9.97
C VAL A 480 12.75 1.86 -11.35
N TYR A 481 11.60 2.52 -11.49
CA TYR A 481 11.20 3.17 -12.74
C TYR A 481 11.17 4.69 -12.56
N LEU A 482 12.11 5.38 -13.21
CA LEU A 482 12.22 6.84 -13.14
C LEU A 482 11.94 7.48 -14.49
N HIS A 483 11.18 8.56 -14.45
CA HIS A 483 10.91 9.36 -15.63
C HIS A 483 10.89 10.86 -15.30
N TYR A 484 11.13 11.68 -16.32
CA TYR A 484 10.96 13.12 -16.28
C TYR A 484 11.80 13.86 -15.21
N GLY A 485 13.10 13.59 -15.19
CA GLY A 485 14.05 14.30 -14.32
C GLY A 485 13.93 13.93 -12.84
N ALA A 486 13.33 12.79 -12.52
CA ALA A 486 13.24 12.31 -11.15
C ALA A 486 14.63 12.01 -10.58
N THR A 487 14.81 12.27 -9.29
CA THR A 487 16.02 11.94 -8.54
C THR A 487 15.68 10.96 -7.43
N VAL A 488 16.41 9.84 -7.36
CA VAL A 488 16.25 8.85 -6.29
C VAL A 488 17.57 8.53 -5.62
N SER A 489 17.59 8.51 -4.29
CA SER A 489 18.69 7.91 -3.52
C SER A 489 18.19 6.65 -2.81
N LEU A 490 18.96 5.57 -2.92
CA LEU A 490 18.68 4.27 -2.29
C LEU A 490 19.85 3.93 -1.36
N ASP A 491 19.60 3.85 -0.07
CA ASP A 491 20.58 3.47 0.95
C ASP A 491 20.16 2.12 1.57
N ASN A 492 21.01 1.10 1.49
CA ASN A 492 20.71 -0.30 1.88
C ASN A 492 19.56 -0.92 1.05
N PHE A 493 19.84 -1.30 -0.19
CA PHE A 493 18.83 -1.75 -1.16
C PHE A 493 19.03 -3.21 -1.62
N LEU A 494 17.96 -4.01 -1.60
CA LEU A 494 17.94 -5.37 -2.13
C LEU A 494 17.00 -5.47 -3.34
N ALA A 495 17.53 -5.91 -4.48
CA ALA A 495 16.74 -6.34 -5.63
C ALA A 495 17.01 -7.83 -5.91
N TYR A 496 15.97 -8.66 -5.94
CA TYR A 496 16.11 -10.10 -6.15
C TYR A 496 15.06 -10.67 -7.09
N ASP A 497 15.48 -11.53 -8.03
CA ASP A 497 14.60 -12.14 -9.05
C ASP A 497 13.79 -11.09 -9.82
N CYS A 498 14.50 -10.13 -10.42
CA CYS A 498 13.89 -9.03 -11.16
C CYS A 498 14.31 -9.05 -12.64
N PRO A 499 13.57 -9.70 -13.55
CA PRO A 499 14.05 -10.04 -14.89
C PRO A 499 14.16 -8.86 -15.86
N GLY A 500 13.58 -7.70 -15.54
CA GLY A 500 13.76 -6.47 -16.29
C GLY A 500 15.03 -5.73 -15.88
N GLU A 501 15.21 -4.55 -16.48
CA GLU A 501 16.23 -3.60 -16.06
C GLU A 501 16.02 -3.18 -14.60
N VAL A 502 17.04 -3.33 -13.75
CA VAL A 502 16.89 -3.01 -12.33
C VAL A 502 16.57 -1.52 -12.14
N PHE A 503 17.27 -0.66 -12.88
CA PHE A 503 17.02 0.78 -12.95
C PHE A 503 16.55 1.18 -14.35
N TRP A 504 15.26 1.44 -14.51
CA TRP A 504 14.73 2.03 -15.74
C TRP A 504 14.82 3.55 -15.64
N LEU A 505 15.85 4.16 -16.25
CA LEU A 505 16.11 5.60 -16.13
C LEU A 505 15.85 6.33 -17.46
N ALA A 506 14.82 7.17 -17.46
CA ALA A 506 14.44 7.98 -18.61
C ALA A 506 14.14 9.44 -18.23
N GLY A 507 14.18 10.33 -19.23
CA GLY A 507 13.92 11.75 -19.07
C GLY A 507 14.99 12.48 -18.26
N SER A 508 16.27 12.14 -18.41
CA SER A 508 17.39 12.75 -17.66
C SER A 508 17.29 12.55 -16.13
N SER A 509 16.91 11.33 -15.71
CA SER A 509 16.77 11.00 -14.28
C SER A 509 18.12 10.68 -13.63
N THR A 510 18.21 10.87 -12.31
CA THR A 510 19.43 10.61 -11.53
C THR A 510 19.16 9.62 -10.40
N THR A 511 19.99 8.58 -10.31
CA THR A 511 19.90 7.59 -9.24
C THR A 511 21.24 7.43 -8.54
N ARG A 512 21.24 7.58 -7.21
CA ARG A 512 22.37 7.25 -6.33
C ARG A 512 22.01 6.04 -5.49
N VAL A 513 22.88 5.03 -5.48
CA VAL A 513 22.71 3.84 -4.66
C VAL A 513 23.94 3.68 -3.78
N ALA A 514 23.72 3.57 -2.48
CA ALA A 514 24.75 3.21 -1.51
C ALA A 514 24.33 1.98 -0.75
N GLN A 515 25.22 0.98 -0.72
CA GLN A 515 24.98 -0.33 -0.11
C GLN A 515 23.81 -1.07 -0.77
N ALA A 516 24.12 -1.98 -1.68
CA ALA A 516 23.07 -2.71 -2.38
C ALA A 516 23.46 -4.11 -2.80
N THR A 517 22.51 -5.04 -2.75
CA THR A 517 22.61 -6.35 -3.39
C THR A 517 21.60 -6.42 -4.51
N LEU A 518 22.07 -6.60 -5.75
CA LEU A 518 21.22 -6.89 -6.91
C LEU A 518 21.53 -8.33 -7.34
N HIS A 519 20.56 -9.24 -7.24
CA HIS A 519 20.79 -10.67 -7.44
C HIS A 519 19.75 -11.30 -8.37
N GLN A 520 20.20 -12.19 -9.29
CA GLN A 520 19.32 -12.94 -10.20
C GLN A 520 18.34 -12.03 -10.96
N SER A 521 18.84 -10.93 -11.52
CA SER A 521 18.01 -9.91 -12.15
C SER A 521 18.45 -9.66 -13.60
N GLY A 522 17.67 -8.91 -14.36
CA GLY A 522 17.94 -8.57 -15.75
C GLY A 522 19.13 -7.63 -15.90
N PRO A 523 19.21 -6.88 -17.00
CA PRO A 523 20.25 -5.88 -17.19
C PRO A 523 20.29 -4.88 -16.01
N LEU A 524 21.46 -4.30 -15.73
CA LEU A 524 21.58 -3.35 -14.62
C LEU A 524 20.61 -2.16 -14.78
N TRP A 525 20.53 -1.59 -15.98
CA TRP A 525 19.74 -0.39 -16.21
C TRP A 525 19.41 -0.15 -17.69
N TYR A 526 18.30 0.56 -17.91
CA TYR A 526 17.99 1.22 -19.18
C TYR A 526 18.52 2.66 -19.14
N ARG A 527 19.11 3.13 -20.24
CA ARG A 527 19.70 4.46 -20.38
C ARG A 527 19.17 5.19 -21.62
N ASP A 528 18.63 6.39 -21.40
CA ASP A 528 18.13 7.31 -22.44
C ASP A 528 19.20 8.23 -23.06
N GLY A 529 20.46 8.10 -22.61
CA GLY A 529 21.60 8.91 -23.06
C GLY A 529 21.96 10.08 -22.14
N HIS A 530 21.07 10.48 -21.23
CA HIS A 530 21.22 11.68 -20.38
C HIS A 530 21.14 11.35 -18.87
N SER A 531 20.55 10.21 -18.52
CA SER A 531 20.40 9.76 -17.13
C SER A 531 21.72 9.28 -16.51
N VAL A 532 21.83 9.38 -15.18
CA VAL A 532 23.02 9.04 -14.39
C VAL A 532 22.69 8.01 -13.32
N LEU A 533 23.54 6.97 -13.21
CA LEU A 533 23.49 5.98 -12.12
C LEU A 533 24.84 5.92 -11.40
N THR A 534 24.81 6.09 -10.08
CA THR A 534 25.97 5.95 -9.20
C THR A 534 25.74 4.79 -8.25
N LEU A 535 26.71 3.86 -8.16
CA LEU A 535 26.67 2.72 -7.26
C LEU A 535 27.88 2.78 -6.31
N THR A 536 27.66 2.63 -5.01
CA THR A 536 28.72 2.52 -4.01
C THR A 536 28.45 1.36 -3.07
N ASN A 537 29.47 0.54 -2.81
CA ASN A 537 29.40 -0.68 -2.02
C ASN A 537 28.29 -1.64 -2.47
N ALA A 538 28.21 -1.92 -3.77
CA ALA A 538 27.17 -2.78 -4.32
C ALA A 538 27.70 -4.17 -4.75
N LEU A 539 26.93 -5.23 -4.47
CA LEU A 539 27.10 -6.57 -5.01
C LEU A 539 26.11 -6.79 -6.17
N LEU A 540 26.65 -7.03 -7.36
CA LEU A 540 25.91 -7.27 -8.60
C LEU A 540 26.08 -8.74 -9.00
N VAL A 541 25.13 -9.58 -8.63
CA VAL A 541 25.28 -11.05 -8.64
C VAL A 541 24.33 -11.69 -9.65
N ASN A 542 24.88 -12.40 -10.61
CA ASN A 542 24.12 -13.10 -11.65
C ASN A 542 23.08 -12.17 -12.32
N LEU A 543 23.53 -10.98 -12.73
CA LEU A 543 22.72 -10.05 -13.51
C LEU A 543 22.80 -10.38 -15.00
N GLY A 544 21.80 -9.90 -15.75
CA GLY A 544 21.92 -9.70 -17.19
C GLY A 544 23.02 -8.67 -17.54
N PRO A 545 23.09 -8.20 -18.79
CA PRO A 545 24.14 -7.28 -19.23
C PRO A 545 24.33 -6.07 -18.29
N VAL A 546 25.57 -5.89 -17.82
CA VAL A 546 25.99 -4.73 -17.02
C VAL A 546 26.79 -3.79 -17.90
N SER A 547 26.10 -2.85 -18.57
CA SER A 547 26.77 -1.80 -19.35
C SER A 547 27.32 -0.72 -18.42
N THR A 548 28.61 -0.39 -18.56
CA THR A 548 29.32 0.60 -17.73
C THR A 548 29.26 2.03 -18.27
N ALA A 549 28.69 2.24 -19.46
CA ALA A 549 28.63 3.55 -20.10
C ALA A 549 27.72 4.52 -19.32
N GLY A 550 28.31 5.53 -18.66
CA GLY A 550 27.59 6.51 -17.83
C GLY A 550 27.41 6.09 -16.37
N LEU A 551 28.06 5.02 -15.93
CA LEU A 551 28.14 4.63 -14.52
C LEU A 551 29.32 5.30 -13.82
N THR A 552 29.12 5.73 -12.58
CA THR A 552 30.21 5.89 -11.60
C THR A 552 30.03 4.79 -10.56
N THR A 553 30.91 3.79 -10.54
CA THR A 553 30.68 2.55 -9.79
C THR A 553 31.82 2.21 -8.86
N ASN A 554 31.48 1.92 -7.60
CA ASN A 554 32.24 1.15 -6.65
C ASN A 554 31.40 -0.10 -6.30
N ALA A 555 31.30 -1.02 -7.26
CA ALA A 555 30.50 -2.25 -7.18
C ALA A 555 31.30 -3.46 -7.67
N VAL A 556 31.00 -4.62 -7.09
CA VAL A 556 31.59 -5.91 -7.49
C VAL A 556 30.59 -6.66 -8.36
N VAL A 557 31.00 -7.04 -9.56
CA VAL A 557 30.19 -7.82 -10.51
C VAL A 557 30.59 -9.28 -10.45
N ILE A 558 29.62 -10.16 -10.19
CA ILE A 558 29.80 -11.60 -10.06
C ILE A 558 28.86 -12.30 -11.04
N THR A 559 29.41 -12.99 -12.03
CA THR A 559 28.61 -13.65 -13.09
C THR A 559 28.06 -15.02 -12.68
N ASN A 560 28.54 -15.59 -11.56
CA ASN A 560 28.03 -16.83 -10.98
C ASN A 560 27.74 -16.61 -9.48
N GLY A 561 26.46 -16.67 -9.09
CA GLY A 561 26.04 -16.46 -7.71
C GLY A 561 26.33 -17.60 -6.73
N ALA A 562 26.93 -18.71 -7.19
CA ALA A 562 27.26 -19.85 -6.32
C ALA A 562 28.16 -19.42 -5.15
N ASN A 563 27.76 -19.78 -3.93
CA ASN A 563 28.49 -19.52 -2.68
C ASN A 563 28.71 -18.03 -2.33
N VAL A 564 28.07 -17.09 -3.03
CA VAL A 564 28.13 -15.67 -2.66
C VAL A 564 27.30 -15.42 -1.40
N PHE A 565 26.14 -16.06 -1.31
CA PHE A 565 25.22 -15.95 -0.20
C PHE A 565 24.97 -17.31 0.47
N GLN A 566 24.59 -17.27 1.74
CA GLN A 566 24.01 -18.39 2.49
C GLN A 566 22.59 -18.06 2.92
N THR A 567 21.75 -19.09 3.02
CA THR A 567 20.35 -18.94 3.44
C THR A 567 20.17 -19.33 4.90
N ALA A 568 19.37 -18.57 5.65
CA ALA A 568 18.87 -18.95 6.96
C ALA A 568 17.37 -18.64 7.07
N LEU A 569 16.56 -19.69 7.24
CA LEU A 569 15.09 -19.65 7.11
C LEU A 569 14.65 -18.99 5.79
N GLY A 570 14.07 -17.80 5.84
CA GLY A 570 13.54 -17.04 4.71
C GLY A 570 14.50 -15.98 4.18
N GLY A 571 15.62 -15.74 4.88
CA GLY A 571 16.64 -14.78 4.47
C GLY A 571 17.64 -15.42 3.52
N LEU A 572 17.82 -14.83 2.34
CA LEU A 572 18.54 -15.45 1.22
C LEU A 572 19.91 -14.84 0.94
N HIS A 573 20.20 -13.63 1.44
CA HIS A 573 21.36 -12.83 1.06
C HIS A 573 22.33 -12.56 2.21
N TYR A 574 22.45 -13.48 3.17
CA TYR A 574 23.51 -13.40 4.18
C TYR A 574 24.86 -13.77 3.56
N LEU A 575 25.94 -13.12 3.98
CA LEU A 575 27.29 -13.47 3.56
C LEU A 575 27.79 -14.70 4.35
N PRO A 576 28.43 -15.69 3.71
CA PRO A 576 29.14 -16.76 4.43
C PRO A 576 30.26 -16.21 5.32
N THR A 577 30.64 -16.93 6.38
CA THR A 577 31.69 -16.49 7.33
C THR A 577 33.01 -16.11 6.64
N ASN A 578 33.44 -16.90 5.66
CA ASN A 578 34.67 -16.65 4.89
C ASN A 578 34.41 -15.92 3.56
N SER A 579 33.34 -15.13 3.48
CA SER A 579 33.01 -14.36 2.28
C SER A 579 34.12 -13.37 1.95
N PRO A 580 34.58 -13.28 0.69
CA PRO A 580 35.56 -12.29 0.27
C PRO A 580 34.98 -10.86 0.19
N TYR A 581 33.68 -10.69 0.47
CA TYR A 581 32.95 -9.43 0.36
C TYR A 581 32.74 -8.73 1.70
N ARG A 582 33.44 -9.19 2.75
CA ARG A 582 33.40 -8.61 4.08
C ARG A 582 34.48 -7.55 4.26
N ASP A 583 34.18 -6.49 4.99
CA ASP A 583 35.13 -5.42 5.37
C ASP A 583 35.89 -4.76 4.20
N ILE A 584 35.40 -4.85 2.96
CA ILE A 584 36.06 -4.28 1.77
C ILE A 584 35.30 -3.08 1.17
N GLY A 585 34.15 -2.73 1.72
CA GLY A 585 33.40 -1.54 1.33
C GLY A 585 34.12 -0.25 1.72
N THR A 586 33.92 0.81 0.93
CA THR A 586 34.44 2.13 1.28
C THR A 586 33.61 2.77 2.39
N THR A 587 34.27 3.53 3.27
CA THR A 587 33.63 4.41 4.25
C THR A 587 33.27 5.78 3.69
N SER A 588 33.53 6.03 2.39
CA SER A 588 33.13 7.26 1.69
C SER A 588 31.63 7.29 1.40
N LEU A 589 30.83 7.25 2.47
CA LEU A 589 29.38 7.21 2.48
C LEU A 589 28.83 8.33 3.38
N PRO A 590 27.56 8.76 3.20
CA PRO A 590 26.91 9.67 4.14
C PRO A 590 26.90 9.08 5.55
N ALA A 591 27.06 9.94 6.56
CA ALA A 591 27.11 9.52 7.96
C ALA A 591 25.88 8.68 8.38
N ALA A 592 24.69 9.07 7.94
CA ALA A 592 23.45 8.33 8.20
C ALA A 592 23.47 6.89 7.65
N VAL A 593 24.18 6.65 6.53
CA VAL A 593 24.34 5.30 5.97
C VAL A 593 25.32 4.50 6.83
N LEU A 594 26.45 5.08 7.24
CA LEU A 594 27.39 4.41 8.13
C LEU A 594 26.74 4.04 9.48
N ASP A 595 25.93 4.94 10.05
CA ASP A 595 25.17 4.70 11.28
C ASP A 595 24.14 3.58 11.14
N LEU A 596 23.53 3.43 9.95
CA LEU A 596 22.63 2.32 9.62
C LEU A 596 23.39 0.99 9.57
N LEU A 597 24.53 0.95 8.89
CA LEU A 597 25.35 -0.26 8.75
C LEU A 597 25.87 -0.75 10.10
N ALA A 598 26.33 0.17 10.95
CA ALA A 598 26.78 -0.11 12.32
C ALA A 598 25.70 -0.75 13.22
N ARG A 599 24.43 -0.70 12.82
CA ARG A 599 23.28 -1.29 13.55
C ARG A 599 22.67 -2.51 12.86
N THR A 600 23.16 -2.86 11.67
CA THR A 600 22.63 -3.95 10.83
C THR A 600 23.72 -5.01 10.59
N THR A 601 23.41 -6.08 9.86
CA THR A 601 24.31 -7.22 9.69
C THR A 601 24.16 -7.92 8.35
N THR A 602 25.24 -8.53 7.86
CA THR A 602 25.23 -9.48 6.74
C THR A 602 25.28 -10.95 7.22
N ASP A 603 25.38 -11.18 8.53
CA ASP A 603 25.54 -12.52 9.11
C ASP A 603 24.20 -13.24 9.29
N ALA A 604 24.22 -14.55 9.03
CA ALA A 604 23.04 -15.39 9.15
C ALA A 604 22.68 -15.71 10.62
N PRO A 605 21.39 -15.61 11.02
CA PRO A 605 20.92 -16.00 12.35
C PRO A 605 21.11 -17.50 12.62
N VAL A 606 21.15 -17.87 13.90
CA VAL A 606 21.03 -19.28 14.30
C VAL A 606 19.56 -19.71 14.31
N VAL A 607 19.21 -20.72 13.51
CA VAL A 607 17.83 -21.20 13.38
C VAL A 607 17.63 -22.50 14.17
N PHE A 608 16.64 -22.51 15.07
CA PHE A 608 16.17 -23.68 15.81
C PHE A 608 14.78 -24.09 15.30
N THR A 609 14.64 -25.37 14.95
CA THR A 609 13.41 -25.92 14.38
C THR A 609 13.04 -27.21 15.10
N ASN A 610 11.85 -27.28 15.69
CA ASN A 610 11.31 -28.44 16.41
C ASN A 610 12.27 -29.00 17.48
N GLY A 611 13.12 -28.14 18.05
CA GLY A 611 14.10 -28.52 19.07
C GLY A 611 13.50 -28.50 20.47
N THR A 612 14.05 -29.32 21.38
CA THR A 612 13.69 -29.31 22.80
C THR A 612 14.86 -28.83 23.64
N LEU A 613 14.64 -27.82 24.47
CA LEU A 613 15.62 -27.32 25.43
C LEU A 613 15.33 -27.95 26.81
N THR A 614 16.30 -28.69 27.36
CA THR A 614 16.14 -29.42 28.64
C THR A 614 17.06 -28.94 29.75
N GLN A 615 17.99 -28.02 29.46
CA GLN A 615 18.90 -27.42 30.42
C GLN A 615 18.75 -25.90 30.44
N PRO A 616 18.82 -25.25 31.62
CA PRO A 616 18.74 -23.81 31.73
C PRO A 616 19.74 -23.14 30.78
N THR A 617 19.28 -22.23 29.94
CA THR A 617 20.11 -21.64 28.88
C THR A 617 20.05 -20.13 28.89
N ASN A 618 21.22 -19.50 28.84
CA ASN A 618 21.37 -18.07 28.60
C ASN A 618 21.82 -17.87 27.15
N PHE A 619 21.03 -17.12 26.39
CA PHE A 619 21.28 -16.76 25.00
C PHE A 619 21.94 -15.37 24.95
N PRO A 620 23.24 -15.27 24.63
CA PRO A 620 23.92 -13.99 24.42
C PRO A 620 23.60 -13.41 23.03
N VAL A 621 23.97 -12.15 22.80
CA VAL A 621 24.06 -11.62 21.42
C VAL A 621 25.01 -12.53 20.64
N ARG A 622 24.56 -13.03 19.50
CA ARG A 622 25.24 -14.05 18.71
C ARG A 622 25.81 -13.48 17.42
N ILE A 623 25.11 -12.52 16.84
CA ILE A 623 25.38 -12.01 15.50
C ILE A 623 26.06 -10.64 15.60
N ALA A 624 27.15 -10.49 14.86
CA ALA A 624 27.91 -9.24 14.81
C ALA A 624 27.17 -8.20 13.99
N ARG A 625 27.18 -6.95 14.46
CA ARG A 625 26.74 -5.78 13.67
C ARG A 625 27.93 -5.21 12.93
N ASP A 626 27.71 -4.65 11.74
CA ASP A 626 28.78 -4.20 10.85
C ASP A 626 29.39 -2.87 11.31
N THR A 627 30.25 -2.95 12.33
CA THR A 627 30.87 -1.79 13.00
C THR A 627 32.27 -1.46 12.48
N HIS A 628 32.75 -2.16 11.46
CA HIS A 628 34.09 -2.02 10.90
C HIS A 628 34.03 -1.27 9.55
N ALA A 629 34.98 -1.56 8.65
CA ALA A 629 34.80 -1.16 7.26
C ALA A 629 33.57 -1.89 6.73
N PRO A 630 32.70 -1.24 5.94
CA PRO A 630 31.46 -1.89 5.58
C PRO A 630 31.65 -3.20 4.80
N ASP A 631 30.83 -4.20 5.11
CA ASP A 631 30.60 -5.30 4.19
C ASP A 631 29.96 -4.76 2.89
N LEU A 632 30.17 -5.45 1.77
CA LEU A 632 29.47 -5.11 0.54
C LEU A 632 28.08 -5.71 0.54
N GLY A 633 27.10 -4.92 0.09
CA GLY A 633 25.76 -5.39 -0.21
C GLY A 633 24.72 -5.06 0.86
N TYR A 634 23.58 -5.72 0.75
CA TYR A 634 22.43 -5.50 1.62
C TYR A 634 22.67 -6.04 3.03
N HIS A 635 22.29 -5.22 4.02
CA HIS A 635 22.35 -5.54 5.44
C HIS A 635 20.95 -5.69 6.02
N TYR A 636 20.78 -6.70 6.87
CA TYR A 636 19.54 -6.97 7.58
C TYR A 636 19.51 -6.30 8.95
N ALA A 637 18.31 -5.94 9.42
CA ALA A 637 18.11 -5.80 10.86
C ALA A 637 18.49 -7.13 11.54
N PRO A 638 19.31 -7.12 12.61
CA PRO A 638 19.91 -8.36 13.12
C PRO A 638 18.87 -9.27 13.74
N LEU A 639 18.95 -10.57 13.46
CA LEU A 639 18.31 -11.60 14.27
C LEU A 639 19.43 -12.48 14.80
N ASP A 640 19.56 -12.61 16.11
CA ASP A 640 20.55 -13.48 16.72
C ASP A 640 20.11 -14.95 16.60
N TYR A 641 18.82 -15.16 16.86
CA TYR A 641 18.19 -16.46 16.89
C TYR A 641 16.84 -16.43 16.18
N ILE A 642 16.47 -17.55 15.58
CA ILE A 642 15.12 -17.78 15.05
C ILE A 642 14.59 -19.10 15.59
N PHE A 643 13.39 -19.09 16.17
CA PHE A 643 12.75 -20.31 16.70
C PHE A 643 11.46 -20.66 15.94
N GLY A 644 11.27 -21.95 15.67
CA GLY A 644 10.00 -22.49 15.19
C GLY A 644 9.70 -23.87 15.75
N GLY A 645 8.49 -24.05 16.30
CA GLY A 645 8.03 -25.31 16.89
C GLY A 645 8.89 -25.82 18.05
N CYS A 646 9.69 -24.97 18.69
CA CYS A 646 10.60 -25.41 19.75
C CYS A 646 9.87 -25.57 21.08
N SER A 647 10.38 -26.42 21.97
CA SER A 647 9.80 -26.70 23.29
C SER A 647 10.84 -26.46 24.39
N PHE A 648 10.58 -25.51 25.28
CA PHE A 648 11.47 -25.16 26.38
C PHE A 648 10.96 -25.86 27.64
N GLN A 649 11.62 -26.96 28.01
CA GLN A 649 11.33 -27.77 29.20
C GLN A 649 12.09 -27.27 30.44
N THR A 650 12.63 -26.06 30.37
CA THR A 650 13.51 -25.46 31.36
C THR A 650 13.47 -23.94 31.22
N ASN A 651 14.02 -23.24 32.22
CA ASN A 651 14.13 -21.78 32.18
C ASN A 651 15.13 -21.33 31.09
N ALA A 652 14.86 -20.19 30.47
CA ALA A 652 15.78 -19.59 29.52
C ALA A 652 15.82 -18.07 29.67
N THR A 653 16.95 -17.48 29.30
CA THR A 653 17.15 -16.03 29.33
C THR A 653 17.74 -15.57 28.02
N PHE A 654 17.12 -14.57 27.40
CA PHE A 654 17.74 -13.75 26.36
C PHE A 654 18.41 -12.55 27.03
N ASN A 655 19.73 -12.43 26.89
CA ASN A 655 20.50 -11.32 27.46
C ASN A 655 20.18 -10.01 26.75
N ALA A 656 20.52 -8.87 27.36
CA ALA A 656 20.33 -7.53 26.77
C ALA A 656 20.87 -7.44 25.32
N GLY A 657 20.12 -6.77 24.45
CA GLY A 657 20.48 -6.54 23.04
C GLY A 657 20.20 -7.69 22.08
N VAL A 658 19.75 -8.85 22.57
CA VAL A 658 19.40 -10.00 21.75
C VAL A 658 18.11 -9.75 20.96
N ALA A 659 18.16 -10.00 19.66
CA ALA A 659 17.02 -9.96 18.76
C ALA A 659 16.61 -11.37 18.33
N VAL A 660 15.34 -11.71 18.51
CA VAL A 660 14.82 -13.06 18.27
C VAL A 660 13.67 -13.02 17.28
N GLY A 661 13.84 -13.78 16.20
CA GLY A 661 12.80 -14.03 15.21
C GLY A 661 12.03 -15.29 15.55
N TRP A 662 10.80 -15.41 15.04
CA TRP A 662 10.08 -16.68 15.12
C TRP A 662 9.22 -16.98 13.89
N PHE A 663 8.99 -18.28 13.70
CA PHE A 663 8.21 -18.82 12.60
C PHE A 663 7.44 -20.07 13.03
N ARG A 664 6.41 -20.43 12.27
CA ARG A 664 5.58 -21.62 12.44
C ARG A 664 6.13 -22.78 11.63
N THR A 665 6.26 -23.95 12.24
CA THR A 665 6.62 -25.19 11.54
C THR A 665 5.40 -26.02 11.12
N SER A 666 4.23 -25.74 11.69
CA SER A 666 2.96 -26.43 11.44
C SER A 666 1.78 -25.45 11.42
N SER A 667 0.64 -25.89 10.88
CA SER A 667 -0.61 -25.13 10.87
C SER A 667 -1.59 -25.72 11.88
N GLY A 668 -2.23 -24.90 12.70
CA GLY A 668 -3.25 -25.35 13.64
C GLY A 668 -3.47 -24.40 14.81
N TRP A 669 -4.64 -24.47 15.45
CA TRP A 669 -5.00 -23.62 16.61
C TRP A 669 -4.85 -24.32 17.96
N TYR A 670 -4.40 -25.58 17.96
CA TYR A 670 -4.23 -26.38 19.16
C TYR A 670 -2.86 -27.02 19.13
N HIS A 671 -1.95 -26.56 20.00
CA HIS A 671 -0.61 -27.10 20.17
C HIS A 671 0.20 -27.20 18.86
N ALA A 672 -0.01 -26.24 17.97
CA ALA A 672 0.59 -26.17 16.64
C ALA A 672 0.85 -24.71 16.27
N GLY A 673 1.70 -24.44 15.29
CA GLY A 673 1.88 -23.09 14.74
C GLY A 673 2.51 -22.05 15.68
N GLN A 674 3.34 -22.50 16.63
CA GLN A 674 4.09 -21.65 17.57
C GLN A 674 5.57 -21.51 17.21
N GLY A 675 6.20 -20.44 17.72
CA GLY A 675 7.66 -20.30 17.74
C GLY A 675 8.28 -21.14 18.85
N ILE A 676 7.84 -20.88 20.10
CA ILE A 676 8.29 -21.55 21.33
C ILE A 676 7.06 -21.96 22.14
N HIS A 677 6.98 -23.24 22.50
CA HIS A 677 6.16 -23.71 23.60
C HIS A 677 7.01 -23.69 24.89
N LEU A 678 6.52 -23.02 25.93
CA LEU A 678 7.14 -22.99 27.25
C LEU A 678 6.41 -23.98 28.17
N ALA A 679 7.14 -24.96 28.68
CA ALA A 679 6.55 -26.00 29.53
C ALA A 679 6.07 -25.44 30.87
N ASP A 680 5.20 -26.19 31.54
CA ASP A 680 4.65 -25.84 32.85
C ASP A 680 5.73 -25.34 33.83
N ARG A 681 5.44 -24.25 34.53
CA ARG A 681 6.27 -23.64 35.58
C ARG A 681 7.63 -23.12 35.13
N GLN A 682 7.91 -23.10 33.83
CA GLN A 682 9.17 -22.55 33.32
C GLN A 682 9.05 -21.04 33.13
N ILE A 683 10.17 -20.35 33.28
CA ILE A 683 10.29 -18.92 33.10
C ILE A 683 11.20 -18.64 31.90
N LEU A 684 10.68 -17.86 30.95
CA LEU A 684 11.46 -17.27 29.88
C LEU A 684 11.67 -15.78 30.16
N THR A 685 12.93 -15.38 30.25
CA THR A 685 13.31 -14.00 30.59
C THR A 685 13.87 -13.27 29.37
N PHE A 686 13.37 -12.06 29.10
CA PHE A 686 13.97 -11.07 28.21
C PHE A 686 14.58 -9.96 29.07
N ALA A 687 15.90 -9.97 29.20
CA ALA A 687 16.68 -9.09 30.08
C ALA A 687 17.20 -7.84 29.32
N GLY A 688 16.32 -7.16 28.59
CA GLY A 688 16.65 -5.94 27.84
C GLY A 688 17.00 -4.76 28.75
N THR A 689 17.66 -3.76 28.15
CA THR A 689 17.96 -2.46 28.79
C THR A 689 17.52 -1.32 27.87
N ALA A 690 17.51 -0.08 28.37
CA ALA A 690 17.16 1.08 27.56
C ALA A 690 18.10 1.25 26.35
N GLU A 691 19.41 1.01 26.54
CA GLU A 691 20.44 1.12 25.51
C GLU A 691 20.51 -0.12 24.61
N ALA A 692 20.11 -1.28 25.13
CA ALA A 692 20.14 -2.56 24.41
C ALA A 692 18.84 -3.34 24.67
N PRO A 693 17.72 -2.95 24.03
CA PRO A 693 16.45 -3.65 24.16
C PRO A 693 16.52 -5.04 23.54
N ASN A 694 15.65 -5.94 24.01
CA ASN A 694 15.42 -7.21 23.32
C ASN A 694 14.35 -7.07 22.24
N TRP A 695 14.43 -7.92 21.21
CA TRP A 695 13.40 -8.00 20.18
C TRP A 695 12.78 -9.40 20.13
N TRP A 696 11.45 -9.46 20.00
CA TRP A 696 10.68 -10.67 19.72
C TRP A 696 9.74 -10.42 18.55
N VAL A 697 10.10 -10.91 17.37
CA VAL A 697 9.45 -10.48 16.11
C VAL A 697 9.14 -11.67 15.21
N ARG A 698 8.09 -11.56 14.39
CA ARG A 698 7.92 -12.54 13.30
C ARG A 698 9.09 -12.41 12.34
N ALA A 699 9.72 -13.52 11.96
CA ALA A 699 10.91 -13.51 11.09
C ALA A 699 10.63 -12.85 9.72
N ASN A 700 9.38 -12.92 9.24
CA ASN A 700 8.93 -12.28 8.00
C ASN A 700 8.97 -10.75 8.04
N THR A 701 9.15 -10.11 9.21
CA THR A 701 9.36 -8.66 9.30
C THR A 701 10.77 -8.22 8.87
N VAL A 702 11.71 -9.15 8.78
CA VAL A 702 13.11 -8.93 8.38
C VAL A 702 13.43 -9.62 7.07
N GLN A 703 13.08 -10.90 7.01
CA GLN A 703 13.48 -11.79 5.93
C GLN A 703 12.56 -11.68 4.71
N GLU A 704 13.14 -11.87 3.53
CA GLU A 704 12.51 -11.73 2.21
C GLU A 704 11.27 -12.60 2.02
N ARG A 705 11.21 -13.73 2.72
CA ARG A 705 10.13 -14.71 2.59
C ARG A 705 9.64 -15.18 3.96
N ASP A 706 8.34 -15.41 4.04
CA ASP A 706 7.75 -16.14 5.15
C ASP A 706 7.72 -17.63 4.83
N ARG A 707 8.57 -18.44 5.48
CA ARG A 707 8.61 -19.91 5.30
C ARG A 707 7.72 -20.67 6.29
N THR A 708 6.67 -20.04 6.79
CA THR A 708 5.81 -20.64 7.81
C THR A 708 4.85 -21.70 7.30
N GLY A 709 4.57 -22.68 8.16
CA GLY A 709 3.55 -23.69 7.95
C GLY A 709 2.12 -23.20 8.20
N GLY A 710 1.67 -22.08 7.62
CA GLY A 710 0.26 -21.64 7.71
C GLY A 710 -0.10 -20.82 8.96
N TYR A 711 -1.26 -21.08 9.57
CA TYR A 711 -1.81 -20.30 10.69
C TYR A 711 -1.47 -20.92 12.07
N GLY A 712 -1.48 -20.11 13.13
CA GLY A 712 -1.17 -20.58 14.49
C GLY A 712 -1.60 -19.63 15.60
N PRO A 713 -1.61 -20.10 16.87
CA PRO A 713 -2.13 -19.41 18.05
C PRO A 713 -1.26 -18.21 18.47
N GLY A 714 0.07 -18.34 18.44
CA GLY A 714 0.97 -17.26 18.84
C GLY A 714 2.45 -17.60 18.75
N GLY A 715 3.31 -16.61 19.02
CA GLY A 715 4.76 -16.77 19.03
C GLY A 715 5.24 -17.64 20.18
N ILE A 716 4.90 -17.26 21.42
CA ILE A 716 5.20 -18.04 22.63
C ILE A 716 3.90 -18.57 23.20
N THR A 717 3.85 -19.87 23.46
CA THR A 717 2.67 -20.54 23.98
C THR A 717 2.91 -21.26 25.30
N GLY A 718 1.88 -21.34 26.13
CA GLY A 718 1.79 -22.26 27.27
C GLY A 718 0.65 -23.25 27.06
N TRP A 719 0.77 -24.50 27.50
CA TRP A 719 -0.21 -25.56 27.20
C TRP A 719 -0.87 -26.18 28.44
N ALA A 720 -0.59 -25.64 29.63
CA ALA A 720 -1.14 -26.17 30.88
C ALA A 720 -2.67 -26.07 30.88
N SER A 721 -3.39 -27.19 30.72
CA SER A 721 -4.84 -27.22 30.52
C SER A 721 -5.63 -26.31 31.46
N GLN A 722 -6.46 -25.43 30.88
CA GLN A 722 -7.26 -24.48 31.64
C GLN A 722 -8.22 -25.14 32.64
N TRP A 723 -8.71 -26.34 32.31
CA TRP A 723 -9.69 -27.07 33.12
C TRP A 723 -9.14 -27.61 34.44
N GLU A 724 -7.82 -27.61 34.60
CA GLU A 724 -7.20 -27.93 35.88
C GLU A 724 -7.32 -26.81 36.92
N GLN A 725 -7.68 -25.59 36.49
CA GLN A 725 -7.86 -24.41 37.34
C GLN A 725 -6.69 -24.18 38.31
N ASN A 726 -5.48 -24.45 37.82
CA ASN A 726 -4.26 -24.41 38.62
C ASN A 726 -3.23 -23.47 37.98
N ILE A 727 -3.39 -22.18 38.23
CA ILE A 727 -2.49 -21.14 37.70
C ILE A 727 -1.02 -21.38 38.09
N ALA A 728 -0.74 -22.15 39.15
CA ALA A 728 0.63 -22.47 39.56
C ALA A 728 1.34 -23.47 38.63
N LYS A 729 0.66 -23.95 37.57
CA LYS A 729 1.29 -24.66 36.45
C LYS A 729 1.70 -23.72 35.31
N SER A 730 1.28 -22.47 35.33
CA SER A 730 1.52 -21.55 34.21
C SER A 730 3.01 -21.38 33.95
N PRO A 731 3.45 -21.45 32.68
CA PRO A 731 4.69 -20.82 32.28
C PRO A 731 4.59 -19.30 32.42
N GLU A 732 5.73 -18.65 32.64
CA GLU A 732 5.83 -17.19 32.72
C GLU A 732 6.83 -16.61 31.73
N VAL A 733 6.47 -15.49 31.10
CA VAL A 733 7.35 -14.62 30.32
C VAL A 733 7.64 -13.38 31.15
N HIS A 734 8.91 -13.15 31.47
CA HIS A 734 9.38 -11.98 32.21
C HIS A 734 10.17 -11.08 31.26
N ALA A 735 9.68 -9.87 30.99
CA ALA A 735 10.24 -8.98 29.99
C ALA A 735 10.53 -7.58 30.55
N THR A 736 11.73 -7.08 30.27
CA THR A 736 12.10 -5.67 30.52
C THR A 736 12.74 -5.14 29.24
N PHE A 737 12.32 -3.96 28.77
CA PHE A 737 12.78 -3.37 27.50
C PHE A 737 12.68 -4.35 26.32
N LEU A 738 11.55 -5.07 26.24
CA LEU A 738 11.24 -5.93 25.11
C LEU A 738 10.47 -5.15 24.06
N LYS A 739 10.84 -5.32 22.80
CA LYS A 739 10.11 -4.78 21.64
C LYS A 739 9.55 -5.93 20.81
N CYS A 740 8.24 -5.95 20.63
CA CYS A 740 7.54 -6.95 19.85
C CYS A 740 6.96 -6.35 18.57
N SER A 741 7.11 -7.02 17.43
CA SER A 741 6.50 -6.57 16.18
C SER A 741 6.08 -7.70 15.25
N MET A 742 4.94 -7.48 14.60
CA MET A 742 4.32 -8.36 13.61
C MET A 742 3.65 -7.52 12.51
N LEU A 743 3.45 -8.10 11.34
CA LEU A 743 2.67 -7.47 10.27
C LEU A 743 1.16 -7.52 10.59
N ALA A 744 0.38 -6.69 9.90
CA ALA A 744 -1.07 -6.62 10.02
C ALA A 744 -1.76 -7.99 9.92
N ASN A 745 -2.85 -8.15 10.68
CA ASN A 745 -3.69 -9.36 10.72
C ASN A 745 -2.95 -10.69 10.97
N ASP A 746 -1.71 -10.66 11.47
CA ASP A 746 -1.01 -11.86 11.94
C ASP A 746 -1.52 -12.24 13.37
N CYS A 747 -1.07 -13.36 13.95
CA CYS A 747 -1.63 -13.86 15.21
C CYS A 747 -1.11 -13.14 16.47
N ASN A 748 -0.88 -13.85 17.59
CA ASN A 748 -0.47 -13.22 18.84
C ASN A 748 1.04 -13.29 19.09
N HIS A 749 1.61 -12.25 19.72
CA HIS A 749 2.99 -12.32 20.24
C HIS A 749 3.13 -13.43 21.29
N PHE A 750 2.12 -13.52 22.18
CA PHE A 750 2.00 -14.49 23.26
C PHE A 750 0.59 -15.07 23.29
N ARG A 751 0.45 -16.37 23.56
CA ARG A 751 -0.86 -17.04 23.56
C ARG A 751 -0.92 -18.20 24.55
N ASP A 752 -1.98 -18.25 25.35
CA ASP A 752 -2.23 -19.33 26.29
C ASP A 752 -2.66 -20.67 25.65
N ASP A 753 -2.95 -20.72 24.34
CA ASP A 753 -3.18 -21.94 23.53
C ASP A 753 -3.93 -23.08 24.27
N TRP A 754 -5.14 -22.78 24.78
CA TRP A 754 -6.01 -23.69 25.57
C TRP A 754 -5.48 -24.09 26.95
N GLY A 755 -4.47 -23.38 27.42
CA GLY A 755 -3.87 -23.51 28.73
C GLY A 755 -3.71 -22.19 29.46
N TYR A 756 -2.58 -22.02 30.17
CA TYR A 756 -2.25 -20.79 30.88
C TYR A 756 -0.94 -20.20 30.38
N LEU A 757 -0.86 -18.86 30.40
CA LEU A 757 0.38 -18.12 30.19
C LEU A 757 0.33 -16.83 31.01
N ILE A 758 1.42 -16.55 31.73
CA ILE A 758 1.58 -15.27 32.46
C ILE A 758 2.63 -14.44 31.73
N VAL A 759 2.29 -13.21 31.38
CA VAL A 759 3.21 -12.25 30.78
C VAL A 759 3.40 -11.08 31.74
N ARG A 760 4.64 -10.89 32.19
CA ARG A 760 5.07 -9.76 33.02
C ARG A 760 6.01 -8.91 32.20
N ALA A 761 5.59 -7.71 31.81
CA ALA A 761 6.43 -6.83 31.01
C ALA A 761 6.52 -5.44 31.62
N SER A 762 7.74 -4.91 31.65
CA SER A 762 8.02 -3.54 32.05
C SER A 762 8.83 -2.80 31.00
N HIS A 763 8.60 -1.50 30.83
CA HIS A 763 9.36 -0.65 29.89
C HIS A 763 9.40 -1.21 28.46
N SER A 764 8.32 -1.88 28.03
CA SER A 764 8.29 -2.71 26.82
C SER A 764 7.30 -2.16 25.79
N GLU A 765 7.50 -2.50 24.53
CA GLU A 765 6.72 -2.02 23.40
C GLU A 765 6.10 -3.17 22.60
N PHE A 766 4.82 -3.05 22.24
CA PHE A 766 4.09 -4.01 21.43
C PHE A 766 3.50 -3.33 20.20
N TRP A 767 3.86 -3.82 19.02
CA TRP A 767 3.47 -3.24 17.73
C TRP A 767 2.77 -4.26 16.84
N GLY A 768 1.59 -3.92 16.33
CA GLY A 768 0.85 -4.76 15.38
C GLY A 768 0.27 -6.05 15.96
N ALA A 769 -0.62 -6.67 15.18
CA ALA A 769 -1.19 -8.00 15.42
C ALA A 769 -1.89 -8.15 16.80
N GLY A 770 -1.87 -9.36 17.38
CA GLY A 770 -2.52 -9.66 18.65
C GLY A 770 -1.57 -9.70 19.85
N ALA A 771 -2.07 -9.27 21.00
CA ALA A 771 -1.52 -9.55 22.32
C ALA A 771 -2.65 -10.02 23.25
N GLY A 772 -3.49 -10.93 22.75
CA GLY A 772 -4.71 -11.37 23.42
C GLY A 772 -4.72 -12.86 23.69
N GLY A 773 -5.23 -13.23 24.86
CA GLY A 773 -5.43 -14.61 25.30
C GLY A 773 -6.89 -14.92 25.58
N TYR A 774 -7.26 -16.20 25.67
CA TYR A 774 -8.46 -16.50 26.47
C TYR A 774 -8.13 -16.26 27.94
N LEU A 775 -7.00 -16.82 28.39
CA LEU A 775 -6.56 -16.85 29.80
C LEU A 775 -5.18 -16.25 30.05
N THR A 776 -4.60 -15.61 29.03
CA THR A 776 -3.28 -14.98 29.18
C THR A 776 -3.37 -13.84 30.21
N SER A 777 -2.67 -14.01 31.34
CA SER A 777 -2.61 -13.01 32.40
C SER A 777 -1.51 -12.00 32.10
N TYR A 778 -1.87 -10.72 32.04
CA TYR A 778 -0.94 -9.64 31.73
C TYR A 778 -0.66 -8.77 32.95
N TYR A 779 0.62 -8.54 33.22
CA TYR A 779 1.12 -7.58 34.21
C TYR A 779 2.03 -6.60 33.46
N LEU A 780 1.47 -5.47 33.02
CA LEU A 780 2.18 -4.48 32.21
C LEU A 780 2.47 -3.22 33.04
N THR A 781 3.69 -2.72 32.98
CA THR A 781 4.09 -1.47 33.65
C THR A 781 4.99 -0.63 32.76
N ASN A 782 4.66 0.66 32.56
CA ASN A 782 5.43 1.56 31.70
C ASN A 782 5.56 1.03 30.26
N CYS A 783 4.48 0.49 29.69
CA CYS A 783 4.50 -0.12 28.36
C CYS A 783 3.82 0.74 27.30
N LEU A 784 4.27 0.60 26.05
CA LEU A 784 3.65 1.21 24.88
C LEU A 784 3.01 0.12 24.01
N ILE A 785 1.75 0.29 23.64
CA ILE A 785 0.98 -0.63 22.81
C ILE A 785 0.46 0.15 21.62
N VAL A 786 0.82 -0.25 20.39
CA VAL A 786 0.45 0.49 19.18
C VAL A 786 -0.10 -0.45 18.14
N ARG A 787 -1.34 -0.20 17.69
CA ARG A 787 -2.00 -1.03 16.66
C ARG A 787 -2.04 -2.51 17.06
N VAL A 788 -2.38 -2.80 18.31
CA VAL A 788 -2.44 -4.18 18.82
C VAL A 788 -3.87 -4.50 19.27
N HIS A 789 -4.30 -5.73 18.97
CA HIS A 789 -5.47 -6.34 19.59
C HIS A 789 -5.09 -6.96 20.94
N ALA A 790 -5.25 -6.20 22.02
CA ALA A 790 -4.93 -6.62 23.38
C ALA A 790 -6.20 -7.05 24.13
N GLY A 791 -6.09 -8.04 25.03
CA GLY A 791 -7.24 -8.40 25.84
C GLY A 791 -7.22 -9.75 26.52
N ILE A 792 -8.30 -9.99 27.28
CA ILE A 792 -8.62 -11.23 27.99
C ILE A 792 -10.13 -11.48 27.92
N ASN A 793 -10.51 -12.73 27.61
CA ASN A 793 -11.91 -13.12 27.35
C ASN A 793 -12.45 -14.15 28.36
N GLU A 794 -11.58 -14.86 29.06
CA GLU A 794 -11.94 -15.85 30.07
C GLU A 794 -11.23 -15.55 31.39
N GLY A 795 -11.84 -15.94 32.50
CA GLY A 795 -11.24 -15.84 33.82
C GLY A 795 -11.38 -17.17 34.56
N PHE A 796 -10.27 -17.66 35.12
CA PHE A 796 -10.20 -18.75 36.09
C PHE A 796 -9.52 -18.27 37.39
N PRO A 797 -9.67 -19.01 38.51
CA PRO A 797 -9.01 -18.67 39.76
C PRO A 797 -7.49 -18.48 39.58
N GLY A 798 -6.99 -17.30 39.99
CA GLY A 798 -5.58 -16.95 39.93
C GLY A 798 -5.15 -16.17 38.67
N ASN A 799 -6.00 -16.04 37.65
CA ASN A 799 -5.75 -15.11 36.55
C ASN A 799 -5.80 -13.66 37.03
N ALA A 800 -5.11 -12.77 36.33
CA ALA A 800 -5.25 -11.33 36.52
C ALA A 800 -4.85 -10.56 35.25
N PHE A 801 -5.39 -9.36 35.11
CA PHE A 801 -5.05 -8.44 34.04
C PHE A 801 -4.80 -7.05 34.63
N ILE A 802 -3.52 -6.71 34.80
CA ILE A 802 -3.05 -5.57 35.57
C ILE A 802 -2.14 -4.70 34.71
N TRP A 803 -2.60 -3.49 34.39
CA TRP A 803 -1.85 -2.48 33.65
C TRP A 803 -1.60 -1.25 34.54
N ARG A 804 -0.37 -0.73 34.49
CA ARG A 804 0.08 0.47 35.20
C ARG A 804 0.88 1.34 34.25
N ASN A 805 0.48 2.58 34.04
CA ASN A 805 1.18 3.50 33.15
C ASN A 805 1.40 2.90 31.75
N VAL A 806 0.31 2.50 31.08
CA VAL A 806 0.36 1.92 29.73
C VAL A 806 -0.24 2.92 28.74
N THR A 807 0.51 3.24 27.69
CA THR A 807 0.00 4.05 26.58
C THR A 807 -0.44 3.14 25.44
N MET A 808 -1.69 3.28 25.01
CA MET A 808 -2.24 2.56 23.87
C MET A 808 -2.63 3.54 22.75
N LEU A 809 -2.07 3.32 21.56
CA LEU A 809 -2.29 4.13 20.36
C LEU A 809 -2.96 3.26 19.27
N GLY A 810 -4.19 3.60 18.90
CA GLY A 810 -5.01 2.78 18.00
C GLY A 810 -5.32 1.39 18.57
N GLY A 811 -5.56 0.42 17.68
CA GLY A 811 -5.88 -0.96 18.04
C GLY A 811 -7.18 -1.10 18.85
N ASN A 812 -7.35 -2.24 19.51
CA ASN A 812 -8.49 -2.50 20.37
C ASN A 812 -8.12 -3.22 21.66
N LEU A 813 -8.85 -2.89 22.73
CA LEU A 813 -8.73 -3.52 24.05
C LEU A 813 -10.03 -4.24 24.39
N GLY A 814 -10.00 -5.57 24.45
CA GLY A 814 -11.12 -6.40 24.91
C GLY A 814 -10.88 -6.92 26.32
N VAL A 815 -11.68 -6.48 27.29
CA VAL A 815 -11.57 -6.92 28.70
C VAL A 815 -12.94 -7.36 29.21
N GLU A 816 -13.34 -8.55 28.80
CA GLU A 816 -14.65 -9.13 29.07
C GLU A 816 -14.55 -10.55 29.63
N PRO A 817 -13.82 -10.76 30.76
CA PRO A 817 -13.59 -12.11 31.28
C PRO A 817 -14.90 -12.80 31.68
N SER A 818 -15.10 -14.01 31.16
CA SER A 818 -16.20 -14.91 31.49
C SER A 818 -15.81 -15.97 32.55
N TYR A 819 -16.78 -16.76 33.03
CA TYR A 819 -16.67 -17.83 34.05
C TYR A 819 -16.54 -17.38 35.50
N VAL A 820 -15.40 -16.78 35.90
CA VAL A 820 -15.24 -16.23 37.26
C VAL A 820 -14.66 -14.82 37.24
N PRO A 821 -15.03 -13.97 38.22
CA PRO A 821 -14.41 -12.66 38.37
C PRO A 821 -12.92 -12.80 38.67
N ILE A 822 -12.10 -12.07 37.93
CA ILE A 822 -10.65 -12.00 38.10
C ILE A 822 -10.24 -10.57 38.45
N PRO A 823 -9.11 -10.36 39.16
CA PRO A 823 -8.50 -9.05 39.28
C PRO A 823 -8.24 -8.42 37.91
N LEU A 824 -8.99 -7.38 37.59
CA LEU A 824 -8.85 -6.58 36.37
C LEU A 824 -8.59 -5.13 36.78
N SER A 825 -7.39 -4.63 36.56
CA SER A 825 -7.02 -3.29 36.98
C SER A 825 -6.16 -2.57 35.97
N ILE A 826 -6.64 -1.44 35.47
CA ILE A 826 -5.93 -0.62 34.48
C ILE A 826 -5.88 0.81 35.02
N GLN A 827 -4.69 1.27 35.34
CA GLN A 827 -4.48 2.56 36.00
C GLN A 827 -3.36 3.35 35.33
N ASP A 828 -3.47 4.68 35.40
CA ASP A 828 -2.50 5.65 34.90
C ASP A 828 -2.25 5.52 33.37
N SER A 829 -3.22 5.00 32.63
CA SER A 829 -3.05 4.63 31.22
C SER A 829 -3.66 5.64 30.26
N VAL A 830 -3.15 5.68 29.03
CA VAL A 830 -3.61 6.58 27.97
C VAL A 830 -4.20 5.77 26.81
N PHE A 831 -5.34 6.20 26.29
CA PHE A 831 -6.02 5.59 25.15
C PHE A 831 -6.27 6.63 24.06
N ASP A 832 -5.43 6.60 23.02
CA ASP A 832 -5.49 7.51 21.86
C ASP A 832 -5.95 6.75 20.62
N GLY A 833 -7.20 6.98 20.20
CA GLY A 833 -7.80 6.28 19.04
C GLY A 833 -8.03 4.78 19.26
N THR A 834 -7.96 4.28 20.49
CA THR A 834 -8.22 2.88 20.84
C THR A 834 -9.70 2.60 20.96
N VAL A 835 -10.15 1.45 20.42
CA VAL A 835 -11.50 0.94 20.64
C VAL A 835 -11.51 -0.01 21.83
N ILE A 836 -12.24 0.36 22.88
CA ILE A 836 -12.36 -0.44 24.12
C ILE A 836 -13.70 -1.17 24.13
N TYR A 837 -13.64 -2.49 24.38
CA TYR A 837 -14.76 -3.36 24.71
C TYR A 837 -14.59 -3.83 26.16
N SER A 838 -15.51 -3.40 27.04
CA SER A 838 -15.46 -3.69 28.47
C SER A 838 -16.85 -4.09 28.94
N GLY A 839 -16.94 -5.26 29.57
CA GLY A 839 -18.21 -5.91 29.92
C GLY A 839 -17.96 -7.14 30.80
N GLY A 840 -19.00 -7.83 31.27
CA GLY A 840 -18.90 -8.96 32.22
C GLY A 840 -19.09 -8.54 33.69
N ASP A 841 -18.78 -9.45 34.64
CA ASP A 841 -18.99 -9.19 36.08
C ASP A 841 -18.07 -8.04 36.56
N PRO A 842 -18.60 -6.94 37.13
CA PRO A 842 -17.81 -5.80 37.60
C PRO A 842 -17.02 -6.08 38.89
N THR A 843 -17.23 -7.23 39.53
CA THR A 843 -16.49 -7.65 40.73
C THR A 843 -14.98 -7.73 40.45
N ASN A 844 -14.16 -7.21 41.36
CA ASN A 844 -12.69 -7.15 41.26
C ASN A 844 -12.12 -6.28 40.12
N ARG A 845 -12.91 -5.30 39.64
CA ARG A 845 -12.44 -4.29 38.69
C ARG A 845 -11.98 -3.01 39.37
N SER A 846 -10.85 -2.48 38.94
CA SER A 846 -10.31 -1.21 39.44
C SER A 846 -9.61 -0.43 38.34
N HIS A 847 -10.31 0.55 37.76
CA HIS A 847 -9.79 1.46 36.74
C HIS A 847 -9.69 2.87 37.31
N ALA A 848 -8.57 3.57 37.16
CA ALA A 848 -8.41 4.92 37.71
C ALA A 848 -7.33 5.71 36.98
N HIS A 849 -7.42 7.04 37.01
CA HIS A 849 -6.40 7.94 36.45
C HIS A 849 -6.06 7.70 34.96
N ASN A 850 -7.02 7.21 34.18
CA ASN A 850 -6.82 6.95 32.76
C ASN A 850 -7.24 8.16 31.89
N ALA A 851 -6.56 8.37 30.77
CA ALA A 851 -6.86 9.43 29.80
C ALA A 851 -7.48 8.87 28.50
N TYR A 852 -8.54 9.51 28.02
CA TYR A 852 -9.28 9.10 26.81
C TYR A 852 -9.51 10.28 25.86
N LEU A 853 -9.64 10.02 24.57
CA LEU A 853 -10.18 11.01 23.63
C LEU A 853 -11.68 11.28 23.88
N ALA A 854 -12.12 12.50 23.60
CA ALA A 854 -13.52 12.87 23.64
C ALA A 854 -14.37 11.98 22.71
N ASN A 855 -15.49 11.46 23.23
CA ASN A 855 -16.40 10.53 22.56
C ASN A 855 -15.82 9.12 22.28
N ALA A 856 -14.63 8.78 22.79
CA ALA A 856 -14.11 7.41 22.72
C ALA A 856 -14.80 6.49 23.75
N SER A 857 -14.78 5.18 23.51
CA SER A 857 -15.21 4.21 24.51
C SER A 857 -14.24 4.17 25.69
N GLN A 858 -14.78 3.89 26.89
CA GLN A 858 -14.04 3.89 28.15
C GLN A 858 -14.20 2.55 28.86
N LEU A 859 -13.29 2.27 29.81
CA LEU A 859 -13.37 1.08 30.66
C LEU A 859 -14.56 1.15 31.62
N ASP A 860 -15.17 -0.01 31.89
CA ASP A 860 -16.32 -0.15 32.78
C ASP A 860 -16.02 -1.13 33.96
N PRO A 861 -16.24 -0.71 35.23
CA PRO A 861 -16.70 0.61 35.68
C PRO A 861 -15.66 1.71 35.47
N ALA A 862 -16.14 2.90 35.09
CA ALA A 862 -15.32 4.10 35.15
C ALA A 862 -14.94 4.36 36.62
N GLY A 863 -13.66 4.65 36.88
CA GLY A 863 -13.21 4.99 38.23
C GLY A 863 -12.56 6.36 38.35
N PRO A 864 -12.08 6.69 39.55
CA PRO A 864 -11.73 8.07 39.91
C PRO A 864 -10.52 8.58 39.13
N GLY A 865 -10.46 9.90 38.92
CA GLY A 865 -9.32 10.57 38.33
C GLY A 865 -9.15 10.38 36.81
N ASN A 866 -10.06 9.68 36.14
CA ASN A 866 -10.06 9.59 34.68
C ASN A 866 -10.24 10.99 34.05
N VAL A 867 -9.56 11.24 32.92
CA VAL A 867 -9.64 12.50 32.17
C VAL A 867 -10.03 12.24 30.72
N THR A 868 -10.75 13.19 30.14
CA THR A 868 -11.10 13.18 28.72
C THR A 868 -10.50 14.41 28.05
N VAL A 869 -9.80 14.21 26.94
CA VAL A 869 -9.12 15.26 26.18
C VAL A 869 -9.64 15.30 24.74
N THR A 870 -9.57 16.46 24.09
CA THR A 870 -9.96 16.58 22.68
C THR A 870 -8.94 15.95 21.74
N ASN A 871 -7.67 15.94 22.15
CA ASN A 871 -6.54 15.46 21.38
C ASN A 871 -5.33 15.27 22.28
N PHE A 872 -4.44 14.35 21.93
CA PHE A 872 -3.12 14.23 22.53
C PHE A 872 -2.09 15.02 21.72
N HIS A 873 -1.20 15.73 22.41
CA HIS A 873 -0.10 16.47 21.81
C HIS A 873 1.22 15.73 22.05
N TRP A 874 1.37 14.57 21.39
CA TRP A 874 2.59 13.78 21.50
C TRP A 874 3.80 14.54 20.95
N GLN A 875 4.91 14.50 21.69
CA GLN A 875 6.20 14.98 21.22
C GLN A 875 7.02 13.76 20.77
N THR A 876 7.67 13.87 19.63
CA THR A 876 8.69 12.91 19.20
C THR A 876 9.96 13.14 20.02
N GLY A 877 10.46 12.08 20.66
CA GLY A 877 11.68 12.10 21.48
C GLY A 877 12.58 10.93 21.15
#